data_AF-A0A367FC96-F1
#
_entry.id   AF-A0A367FC96-F1
#
_cell.length_a   1.000
_cell.length_b   1.000
_cell.length_c   1.000
_cell.angle_alpha   90.00
_cell.angle_beta   90.00
_cell.angle_gamma   90.00
#
_symmetry.space_group_name_H-M   'P 1'
#
loop_
_entity.id
_entity.type
_entity.pdbx_description
1 polymer ?
#
loop_
_entity_poly.entity_id
_entity_poly.type
_entity_poly.pdbx_seq_one_letter_code
_entity_poly.pdbx_strand_id
1 'polypeptide(L)'
;MSDHLFRDRRDAGRALAGLLDHYRGEPGVLVLALPRGGVPVGFEVARALGAPLDVFLARKLGVPGQEDLAMGAVAGDGVIALNDDVIRGLAIPAEVVEHVADWEGREIPRWERHFRQDRPPRPIEGQVVILVDDGLSTGAGLRAAVKALRRSGPARVVVALPAVAQATCEDLAAQADEVVYATTPSPYSAVDQSYWDFAEITVEDVRDLLRASAASLPARAWSPGSGDVTAVRAEALPTEGGVPHPNVLADLVGDARLVLLGGASHGTHEFYAARAAMTRWLIEEKGFRGVAVQADWPDAYRVNRYVRGCGHDTTAEEALRDFRRFPVWMWRNTVVLGFVAWLREHNHRVLGEHPDKAGFYGLDLFGTHQAMRDVVSHLEAVDPAAAACARERYACFDHLGSGEAQAYGFTAACGAGEACEDEVVQRLVHRRREALGSMRRQGLLHEDELFFAELNARAAKSADEHYRSMFAGRIASWNARDRHMADTLDALLEHLSRHRGRPAKIVVWAHNAHVGDARATEAACRGEINLGGLVRERHGDDCRIVGLTTYTGTVTAADHWEGPAERKWLRPALSDSVEELFHEVGEKEFLTSFRTAPRTRDVLGSARLERMVGAVYRPRTERRSHYFRARPAGQFDAVVHVDETRAVEPLDDTDRWVQGELPETYPAGV
;
A
#
# COMPACT_ATOMS: atom_id res chain seq x y z
N MET A 1 4.27 -6.08 18.69
CA MET A 1 5.44 -5.80 17.85
C MET A 1 5.23 -4.40 17.31
N SER A 2 6.21 -3.51 17.43
CA SER A 2 6.00 -2.07 17.25
C SER A 2 5.85 -1.68 15.77
N ASP A 3 4.69 -1.11 15.42
CA ASP A 3 4.30 -0.62 14.09
C ASP A 3 4.94 0.74 13.76
N HIS A 4 6.28 0.77 13.62
CA HIS A 4 7.01 1.99 13.29
C HIS A 4 6.80 2.39 11.80
N LEU A 5 6.22 3.57 11.56
CA LEU A 5 5.82 4.07 10.22
C LEU A 5 6.93 4.81 9.46
N PHE A 6 7.68 5.67 10.16
CA PHE A 6 8.72 6.51 9.58
C PHE A 6 10.10 5.95 9.93
N ARG A 7 11.05 6.03 9.00
CA ARG A 7 12.43 5.62 9.32
C ARG A 7 13.02 6.49 10.43
N ASP A 8 12.90 7.79 10.27
CA ASP A 8 13.44 8.83 11.14
C ASP A 8 12.59 10.11 11.02
N ARG A 9 12.91 11.14 11.78
CA ARG A 9 12.19 12.44 11.73
C ARG A 9 12.29 13.16 10.38
N ARG A 10 13.34 12.94 9.59
CA ARG A 10 13.44 13.55 8.25
C ARG A 10 12.47 12.86 7.28
N ASP A 11 12.32 11.56 7.41
CA ASP A 11 11.37 10.77 6.62
C ASP A 11 9.93 11.20 6.88
N ALA A 12 9.57 11.36 8.15
CA ALA A 12 8.32 11.98 8.57
C ALA A 12 8.12 13.39 7.98
N GLY A 13 9.16 14.23 8.01
CA GLY A 13 9.12 15.58 7.43
C GLY A 13 8.88 15.60 5.93
N ARG A 14 9.48 14.69 5.16
CA ARG A 14 9.23 14.56 3.72
C ARG A 14 7.80 14.10 3.43
N ALA A 15 7.30 13.13 4.19
CA ALA A 15 5.92 12.66 4.04
C ALA A 15 4.90 13.77 4.32
N LEU A 16 5.16 14.58 5.36
CA LEU A 16 4.33 15.73 5.75
C LEU A 16 4.41 16.87 4.72
N ALA A 17 5.60 17.12 4.16
CA ALA A 17 5.79 18.11 3.11
C ALA A 17 4.92 17.86 1.87
N GLY A 18 4.76 16.60 1.45
CA GLY A 18 3.89 16.23 0.33
C GLY A 18 2.42 16.55 0.56
N LEU A 19 1.95 16.55 1.82
CA LEU A 19 0.57 16.93 2.17
C LEU A 19 0.37 18.45 2.19
N LEU A 20 1.46 19.19 2.42
CA LEU A 20 1.47 20.65 2.48
C LEU A 20 1.84 21.30 1.14
N ASP A 21 1.95 20.53 0.06
CA ASP A 21 2.51 21.00 -1.22
C ASP A 21 1.77 22.21 -1.81
N HIS A 22 0.49 22.37 -1.48
CA HIS A 22 -0.31 23.52 -1.89
C HIS A 22 0.18 24.87 -1.33
N TYR A 23 1.04 24.89 -0.29
CA TYR A 23 1.71 26.09 0.23
C TYR A 23 3.04 26.41 -0.49
N ARG A 24 3.46 25.58 -1.45
CA ARG A 24 4.77 25.72 -2.11
C ARG A 24 4.87 27.04 -2.87
N GLY A 25 5.91 27.82 -2.56
CA GLY A 25 6.18 29.09 -3.23
C GLY A 25 5.17 30.19 -2.90
N GLU A 26 4.20 29.96 -2.01
CA GLU A 26 3.31 31.01 -1.55
C GLU A 26 4.09 32.08 -0.76
N PRO A 27 3.94 33.37 -1.11
CA PRO A 27 4.60 34.43 -0.38
C PRO A 27 4.00 34.54 1.03
N GLY A 28 4.86 34.69 2.03
CA GLY A 28 4.43 34.88 3.41
C GLY A 28 4.18 33.60 4.20
N VAL A 29 4.62 32.44 3.72
CA VAL A 29 4.64 31.18 4.50
C VAL A 29 5.87 31.14 5.41
N LEU A 30 5.68 30.80 6.67
CA LEU A 30 6.73 30.61 7.67
C LEU A 30 6.55 29.25 8.35
N VAL A 31 7.59 28.42 8.33
CA VAL A 31 7.59 27.14 9.05
C VAL A 31 8.22 27.35 10.43
N LEU A 32 7.45 27.09 11.48
CA LEU A 32 7.90 27.13 12.86
C LEU A 32 7.92 25.72 13.43
N ALA A 33 9.08 25.26 13.88
CA ALA A 33 9.22 23.94 14.49
C ALA A 33 9.26 24.03 16.02
N LEU A 34 8.56 23.12 16.70
CA LEU A 34 8.70 22.91 18.14
C LEU A 34 9.99 22.13 18.44
N PRO A 35 10.92 22.69 19.22
CA PRO A 35 12.17 21.99 19.53
C PRO A 35 11.97 20.93 20.62
N ARG A 36 12.78 19.86 20.62
CA ARG A 36 13.87 19.57 19.65
C ARG A 36 13.40 18.71 18.49
N GLY A 37 12.47 17.79 18.75
CA GLY A 37 12.02 16.77 17.81
C GLY A 37 11.36 17.29 16.54
N GLY A 38 10.58 18.37 16.62
CA GLY A 38 9.95 18.98 15.46
C GLY A 38 10.90 19.64 14.47
N VAL A 39 12.15 19.95 14.85
CA VAL A 39 13.08 20.71 13.98
C VAL A 39 13.53 19.92 12.75
N PRO A 40 13.99 18.65 12.85
CA PRO A 40 14.26 17.83 11.67
C PRO A 40 13.05 17.66 10.73
N VAL A 41 11.85 17.55 11.28
CA VAL A 41 10.60 17.45 10.50
C VAL A 41 10.33 18.76 9.78
N GLY A 42 10.32 19.87 10.52
CA GLY A 42 10.09 21.21 10.01
C GLY A 42 11.15 21.64 8.99
N PHE A 43 12.39 21.17 9.11
CA PHE A 43 13.43 21.42 8.12
C PHE A 43 13.09 20.85 6.74
N GLU A 44 12.64 19.60 6.67
CA GLU A 44 12.26 18.98 5.40
C GLU A 44 11.01 19.65 4.82
N VAL A 45 10.04 20.04 5.66
CA VAL A 45 8.84 20.82 5.26
C VAL A 45 9.25 22.18 4.69
N ALA A 46 10.03 22.97 5.44
CA ALA A 46 10.47 24.30 5.02
C ALA A 46 11.27 24.26 3.72
N ARG A 47 12.21 23.31 3.61
CA ARG A 47 12.99 23.10 2.38
C ARG A 47 12.09 22.76 1.21
N ALA A 48 11.10 21.89 1.40
CA ALA A 48 10.21 21.48 0.34
C ALA A 48 9.31 22.63 -0.14
N LEU A 49 8.75 23.41 0.77
CA LEU A 49 7.86 24.53 0.42
C LEU A 49 8.60 25.76 -0.11
N GLY A 50 9.93 25.81 0.03
CA GLY A 50 10.73 27.01 -0.25
C GLY A 50 10.50 28.11 0.78
N ALA A 51 10.04 27.74 1.99
CA ALA A 51 9.70 28.65 3.06
C ALA A 51 10.84 28.76 4.10
N PRO A 52 10.98 29.90 4.79
CA PRO A 52 11.89 30.02 5.92
C PRO A 52 11.51 29.07 7.08
N LEU A 53 12.53 28.45 7.70
CA LEU A 53 12.42 27.73 8.98
C LEU A 53 12.86 28.63 10.14
N ASP A 54 12.15 28.55 11.26
CA ASP A 54 12.61 29.01 12.58
C ASP A 54 12.06 28.08 13.68
N VAL A 55 12.51 28.26 14.91
CA VAL A 55 11.98 27.56 16.10
C VAL A 55 10.93 28.41 16.80
N PHE A 56 9.90 27.74 17.32
CA PHE A 56 8.93 28.35 18.22
C PHE A 56 9.01 27.68 19.60
N LEU A 57 9.36 28.46 20.61
CA LEU A 57 9.49 27.98 21.99
C LEU A 57 8.25 28.39 22.76
N ALA A 58 7.50 27.39 23.23
CA ALA A 58 6.38 27.56 24.11
C ALA A 58 6.44 26.52 25.23
N ARG A 59 6.05 26.92 26.44
CA ARG A 59 5.98 26.07 27.62
C ARG A 59 4.57 26.09 28.20
N LYS A 60 4.12 24.92 28.64
CA LYS A 60 2.81 24.73 29.28
C LYS A 60 2.84 25.34 30.69
N LEU A 61 1.81 26.08 31.05
CA LEU A 61 1.55 26.49 32.43
C LEU A 61 0.62 25.44 33.04
N GLY A 62 1.18 24.51 33.81
CA GLY A 62 0.43 23.48 34.53
C GLY A 62 -0.26 24.06 35.77
N VAL A 63 -1.42 23.50 36.13
CA VAL A 63 -2.05 23.81 37.43
C VAL A 63 -1.18 23.21 38.55
N PRO A 64 -0.79 23.98 39.58
CA PRO A 64 0.00 23.42 40.68
C PRO A 64 -0.68 22.21 41.34
N GLY A 65 0.02 21.08 41.45
CA GLY A 65 -0.51 19.83 41.98
C GLY A 65 -1.34 19.00 40.99
N GLN A 66 -1.55 19.49 39.76
CA GLN A 66 -2.11 18.76 38.62
C GLN A 66 -1.35 19.17 37.35
N GLU A 67 -0.05 18.87 37.31
CA GLU A 67 0.86 19.40 36.29
C GLU A 67 0.45 19.01 34.86
N ASP A 68 -0.30 17.91 34.69
CA ASP A 68 -0.85 17.47 33.41
C ASP A 68 -1.96 18.39 32.87
N LEU A 69 -2.74 19.03 33.76
CA LEU A 69 -3.79 19.97 33.40
C LEU A 69 -3.21 21.35 33.10
N ALA A 70 -3.39 21.84 31.87
CA ALA A 70 -2.87 23.13 31.44
C ALA A 70 -3.84 24.29 31.78
N MET A 71 -3.42 25.23 32.63
CA MET A 71 -4.10 26.51 32.83
C MET A 71 -3.67 27.59 31.83
N GLY A 72 -2.59 27.35 31.07
CA GLY A 72 -2.15 28.27 30.04
C GLY A 72 -0.85 27.86 29.37
N ALA A 73 -0.22 28.83 28.69
CA ALA A 73 1.06 28.70 28.02
C ALA A 73 1.85 30.02 28.12
N VAL A 74 3.17 29.91 28.08
CA VAL A 74 4.08 31.06 27.88
C VAL A 74 5.01 30.75 26.71
N ALA A 75 5.18 31.72 25.81
CA ALA A 75 6.06 31.62 24.65
C ALA A 75 7.12 32.73 24.64
N GLY A 76 7.97 32.74 23.60
CA GLY A 76 8.91 33.84 23.31
C GLY A 76 8.25 35.22 23.38
N ASP A 77 9.05 36.24 23.68
CA ASP A 77 8.62 37.64 23.88
C ASP A 77 7.62 37.86 25.05
N GLY A 78 7.48 36.89 25.96
CA GLY A 78 6.61 37.01 27.14
C GLY A 78 5.13 36.87 26.82
N VAL A 79 4.79 36.33 25.65
CA VAL A 79 3.40 36.07 25.26
C VAL A 79 2.81 34.97 26.13
N ILE A 80 1.91 35.35 27.03
CA ILE A 80 1.16 34.43 27.88
C ILE A 80 -0.21 34.17 27.25
N ALA A 81 -0.66 32.93 27.23
CA ALA A 81 -1.98 32.53 26.74
C ALA A 81 -2.71 31.68 27.78
N LEU A 82 -3.77 32.23 28.39
CA LEU A 82 -4.45 31.64 29.54
C LEU A 82 -5.73 30.88 29.15
N ASN A 83 -6.00 29.76 29.83
CA ASN A 83 -7.25 29.01 29.74
C ASN A 83 -8.22 29.49 30.83
N ASP A 84 -9.06 30.47 30.48
CA ASP A 84 -9.97 31.12 31.42
C ASP A 84 -11.01 30.16 32.03
N ASP A 85 -11.34 29.05 31.37
CA ASP A 85 -12.29 28.07 31.89
C ASP A 85 -11.67 27.23 33.01
N VAL A 86 -10.40 26.83 32.86
CA VAL A 86 -9.65 26.13 33.92
C VAL A 86 -9.39 27.06 35.10
N ILE A 87 -8.95 28.28 34.82
CA ILE A 87 -8.64 29.28 35.85
C ILE A 87 -9.90 29.61 36.67
N ARG A 88 -11.03 29.88 36.00
CA ARG A 88 -12.31 30.15 36.68
C ARG A 88 -12.86 28.91 37.38
N GLY A 89 -12.80 27.75 36.74
CA GLY A 89 -13.34 26.49 37.28
C GLY A 89 -12.63 26.02 38.55
N LEU A 90 -11.33 26.26 38.65
CA LEU A 90 -10.51 25.91 39.83
C LEU A 90 -10.24 27.09 40.76
N ALA A 91 -10.81 28.26 40.48
CA ALA A 91 -10.59 29.50 41.21
C ALA A 91 -9.10 29.83 41.44
N ILE A 92 -8.28 29.65 40.40
CA ILE A 92 -6.82 29.85 40.48
C ILE A 92 -6.52 31.35 40.64
N PRO A 93 -5.81 31.77 41.71
CA PRO A 93 -5.45 33.17 41.90
C PRO A 93 -4.53 33.68 40.78
N ALA A 94 -4.70 34.93 40.36
CA ALA A 94 -3.86 35.55 39.32
C ALA A 94 -2.35 35.50 39.67
N GLU A 95 -2.02 35.71 40.95
CA GLU A 95 -0.66 35.63 41.48
C GLU A 95 0.00 34.27 41.24
N VAL A 96 -0.77 33.18 41.29
CA VAL A 96 -0.29 31.82 41.01
C VAL A 96 -0.02 31.64 39.52
N VAL A 97 -0.90 32.16 38.66
CA VAL A 97 -0.72 32.11 37.21
C VAL A 97 0.52 32.90 36.79
N GLU A 98 0.70 34.11 37.33
CA GLU A 98 1.88 34.94 37.11
C GLU A 98 3.16 34.25 37.59
N HIS A 99 3.15 33.68 38.80
CA HIS A 99 4.31 32.96 39.33
C HIS A 99 4.73 31.78 38.45
N VAL A 100 3.77 30.98 37.99
CA VAL A 100 4.05 29.83 37.10
C VAL A 100 4.50 30.31 35.71
N ALA A 101 3.90 31.37 35.18
CA ALA A 101 4.30 31.96 33.90
C ALA A 101 5.73 32.50 33.94
N ASP A 102 6.09 33.22 35.00
CA ASP A 102 7.45 33.72 35.22
C ASP A 102 8.45 32.57 35.37
N TRP A 103 8.10 31.54 36.15
CA TRP A 103 8.96 30.39 36.36
C TRP A 103 9.24 29.64 35.06
N GLU A 104 8.19 29.28 34.32
CA GLU A 104 8.30 28.56 33.05
C GLU A 104 8.96 29.43 31.97
N GLY A 105 8.68 30.74 31.95
CA GLY A 105 9.19 31.68 30.95
C GLY A 105 10.70 31.94 31.05
N ARG A 106 11.32 31.79 32.22
CA ARG A 106 12.76 32.08 32.45
C ARG A 106 13.72 31.35 31.52
N GLU A 107 13.40 30.11 31.15
CA GLU A 107 14.29 29.30 30.31
C GLU A 107 14.12 29.59 28.81
N ILE A 108 13.02 30.23 28.39
CA ILE A 108 12.73 30.46 26.96
C ILE A 108 13.82 31.32 26.29
N PRO A 109 14.18 32.52 26.80
CA PRO A 109 15.20 33.36 26.18
C PRO A 109 16.57 32.68 26.09
N ARG A 110 16.90 31.82 27.07
CA ARG A 110 18.14 31.05 27.08
C ARG A 110 18.17 30.03 25.94
N TRP A 111 17.07 29.31 25.72
CA TRP A 111 16.94 28.34 24.62
C TRP A 111 16.86 29.02 23.25
N GLU A 112 16.15 30.14 23.14
CA GLU A 112 16.12 30.94 21.92
C GLU A 112 17.53 31.38 21.51
N ARG A 113 18.31 31.91 22.47
CA ARG A 113 19.71 32.27 22.22
C ARG A 113 20.55 31.06 21.82
N HIS A 114 20.35 29.92 22.49
CA HIS A 114 21.07 28.69 22.16
C HIS A 114 20.78 28.20 20.74
N PHE A 115 19.53 28.16 20.30
CA PHE A 115 19.15 27.66 18.98
C PHE A 115 19.43 28.68 17.86
N ARG A 116 19.09 29.96 18.07
CA ARG A 116 19.24 31.00 17.04
C ARG A 116 20.65 31.54 16.91
N GLN A 117 21.50 31.36 17.92
CA GLN A 117 22.88 31.90 17.97
C GLN A 117 22.89 33.42 17.72
N ASP A 118 22.10 34.14 18.52
CA ASP A 118 21.92 35.60 18.45
C ASP A 118 21.25 36.13 17.16
N ARG A 119 20.78 35.26 16.26
CA ARG A 119 19.87 35.67 15.17
C ARG A 119 18.51 36.10 15.75
N PRO A 120 17.91 37.20 15.25
CA PRO A 120 16.58 37.63 15.69
C PRO A 120 15.51 36.60 15.26
N PRO A 121 14.40 36.48 16.01
CA PRO A 121 13.24 35.70 15.60
C PRO A 121 12.66 36.23 14.28
N ARG A 122 12.07 35.34 13.48
CA ARG A 122 11.34 35.75 12.28
C ARG A 122 10.00 36.41 12.62
N PRO A 123 9.58 37.44 11.88
CA PRO A 123 8.30 38.10 12.11
C PRO A 123 7.15 37.14 11.80
N ILE A 124 6.16 37.07 12.70
CA ILE A 124 4.99 36.20 12.62
C ILE A 124 3.77 36.95 12.08
N GLU A 125 3.67 38.25 12.37
CA GLU A 125 2.50 39.06 12.04
C GLU A 125 2.17 39.03 10.54
N GLY A 126 0.92 38.71 10.22
CA GLY A 126 0.42 38.63 8.84
C GLY A 126 0.96 37.46 8.01
N GLN A 127 1.76 36.55 8.57
CA GLN A 127 2.27 35.36 7.86
C GLN A 127 1.30 34.17 7.96
N VAL A 128 1.35 33.27 6.99
CA VAL A 128 0.80 31.91 7.11
C VAL A 128 1.83 31.07 7.87
N VAL A 129 1.51 30.69 9.10
CA VAL A 129 2.44 29.93 9.94
C VAL A 129 2.08 28.45 9.93
N ILE A 130 3.05 27.63 9.53
CA ILE A 130 2.97 26.17 9.62
C ILE A 130 3.76 25.74 10.86
N LEU A 131 3.05 25.36 11.92
CA LEU A 131 3.62 24.88 13.18
C LEU A 131 3.82 23.37 13.13
N VAL A 132 5.07 22.91 13.24
CA VAL A 132 5.49 21.51 13.04
C VAL A 132 6.03 20.90 14.33
N ASP A 133 5.65 19.64 14.59
CA ASP A 133 6.24 18.79 15.64
C ASP A 133 6.52 17.37 15.11
N ASP A 134 7.22 16.51 15.86
CA ASP A 134 7.50 15.11 15.46
C ASP A 134 6.38 14.12 15.76
N GLY A 135 5.40 14.50 16.57
CA GLY A 135 4.15 13.77 16.74
C GLY A 135 3.50 14.07 18.09
N LEU A 136 2.24 13.66 18.27
CA LEU A 136 1.48 14.03 19.47
C LEU A 136 0.55 12.93 19.97
N SER A 137 0.66 12.60 21.26
CA SER A 137 -0.29 11.73 21.96
C SER A 137 -1.38 12.50 22.74
N THR A 138 -1.02 13.54 23.51
CA THR A 138 -1.96 14.27 24.41
C THR A 138 -2.15 15.76 24.06
N GLY A 139 -1.34 16.30 23.15
CA GLY A 139 -1.55 17.61 22.51
C GLY A 139 -1.35 18.87 23.37
N ALA A 140 -1.13 18.76 24.69
CA ALA A 140 -1.18 19.92 25.60
C ALA A 140 -0.13 20.99 25.28
N GLY A 141 1.11 20.59 24.98
CA GLY A 141 2.19 21.52 24.61
C GLY A 141 1.94 22.23 23.27
N LEU A 142 1.44 21.51 22.27
CA LEU A 142 1.10 22.10 20.97
C LEU A 142 -0.10 23.04 21.07
N ARG A 143 -1.16 22.69 21.81
CA ARG A 143 -2.31 23.59 22.06
C ARG A 143 -1.85 24.91 22.68
N ALA A 144 -0.97 24.80 23.67
CA ALA A 144 -0.31 25.93 24.31
C ALA A 144 0.45 26.80 23.27
N ALA A 145 1.21 26.17 22.38
CA ALA A 145 1.93 26.85 21.32
C ALA A 145 1.00 27.57 20.32
N VAL A 146 -0.05 26.90 19.83
CA VAL A 146 -1.05 27.49 18.92
C VAL A 146 -1.71 28.71 19.54
N LYS A 147 -2.07 28.64 20.82
CA LYS A 147 -2.72 29.75 21.52
C LYS A 147 -1.81 30.95 21.71
N ALA A 148 -0.53 30.72 22.02
CA ALA A 148 0.47 31.79 22.09
C ALA A 148 0.71 32.39 20.69
N LEU A 149 0.83 31.55 19.67
CA LEU A 149 1.06 31.97 18.28
C LEU A 149 -0.07 32.87 17.76
N ARG A 150 -1.34 32.57 18.08
CA ARG A 150 -2.47 33.44 17.69
C ARG A 150 -2.39 34.85 18.28
N ARG A 151 -1.76 35.05 19.45
CA ARG A 151 -1.55 36.39 20.03
C ARG A 151 -0.48 37.20 19.29
N SER A 152 0.37 36.55 18.50
CA SER A 152 1.38 37.17 17.65
C SER A 152 0.85 37.62 16.27
N GLY A 153 -0.47 37.50 16.03
CA GLY A 153 -1.15 38.04 14.85
C GLY A 153 -0.82 37.40 13.48
N PRO A 154 -0.63 36.07 13.34
CA PRO A 154 -0.47 35.46 12.03
C PRO A 154 -1.75 35.60 11.19
N ALA A 155 -1.61 35.57 9.86
CA ALA A 155 -2.76 35.52 8.95
C ALA A 155 -3.49 34.18 9.02
N ARG A 156 -2.74 33.09 9.21
CA ARG A 156 -3.27 31.73 9.37
C ARG A 156 -2.33 30.88 10.22
N VAL A 157 -2.88 29.98 11.02
CA VAL A 157 -2.16 28.96 11.79
C VAL A 157 -2.52 27.58 11.28
N VAL A 158 -1.55 26.92 10.66
CA VAL A 158 -1.62 25.53 10.19
C VAL A 158 -0.81 24.67 11.14
N VAL A 159 -1.39 23.61 11.69
CA VAL A 159 -0.68 22.61 12.48
C VAL A 159 -0.32 21.44 11.56
N ALA A 160 0.95 21.02 11.57
CA ALA A 160 1.41 19.93 10.73
C ALA A 160 2.16 18.86 11.55
N LEU A 161 1.67 17.62 11.52
CA LEU A 161 2.13 16.53 12.39
C LEU A 161 2.32 15.22 11.62
N PRO A 162 3.46 14.51 11.75
CA PRO A 162 3.61 13.20 11.12
C PRO A 162 2.61 12.16 11.64
N ALA A 163 2.44 12.08 12.95
CA ALA A 163 1.52 11.14 13.60
C ALA A 163 0.87 11.77 14.84
N VAL A 164 -0.46 11.65 14.95
CA VAL A 164 -1.25 12.26 16.02
C VAL A 164 -2.34 11.30 16.52
N ALA A 165 -2.63 11.29 17.82
CA ALA A 165 -3.77 10.53 18.35
C ALA A 165 -5.09 11.13 17.84
N GLN A 166 -6.04 10.28 17.42
CA GLN A 166 -7.32 10.73 16.84
C GLN A 166 -8.03 11.79 17.71
N ALA A 167 -8.19 11.52 19.01
CA ALA A 167 -8.84 12.44 19.94
C ALA A 167 -8.11 13.81 20.03
N THR A 168 -6.77 13.81 19.90
CA THR A 168 -5.99 15.05 19.90
C THR A 168 -6.18 15.84 18.60
N CYS A 169 -6.42 15.17 17.48
CA CYS A 169 -6.65 15.83 16.20
C CYS A 169 -7.96 16.64 16.21
N GLU A 170 -9.05 16.05 16.73
CA GLU A 170 -10.35 16.73 16.85
C GLU A 170 -10.24 18.01 17.70
N ASP A 171 -9.52 17.94 18.81
CA ASP A 171 -9.27 19.09 19.69
C ASP A 171 -8.44 20.20 19.02
N LEU A 172 -7.47 19.82 18.18
CA LEU A 172 -6.60 20.77 17.47
C LEU A 172 -7.34 21.45 16.32
N ALA A 173 -8.24 20.72 15.63
CA ALA A 173 -9.05 21.26 14.55
C ALA A 173 -9.99 22.38 15.03
N ALA A 174 -10.36 22.40 16.31
CA ALA A 174 -11.11 23.49 16.92
C ALA A 174 -10.28 24.77 17.18
N GLN A 175 -8.94 24.69 17.13
CA GLN A 175 -8.04 25.76 17.56
C GLN A 175 -7.11 26.28 16.46
N ALA A 176 -6.77 25.47 15.47
CA ALA A 176 -5.99 25.87 14.30
C ALA A 176 -6.93 26.16 13.10
N ASP A 177 -6.45 26.92 12.12
CA ASP A 177 -7.21 27.17 10.88
C ASP A 177 -7.10 25.99 9.90
N GLU A 178 -6.13 25.10 10.13
CA GLU A 178 -5.96 23.83 9.44
C GLU A 178 -5.11 22.87 10.29
N VAL A 179 -5.42 21.58 10.23
CA VAL A 179 -4.59 20.52 10.82
C VAL A 179 -4.27 19.51 9.73
N VAL A 180 -2.98 19.37 9.41
CA VAL A 180 -2.46 18.44 8.41
C VAL A 180 -1.66 17.36 9.11
N TYR A 181 -1.98 16.10 8.85
CA TYR A 181 -1.25 14.99 9.45
C TYR A 181 -1.10 13.81 8.49
N ALA A 182 -0.01 13.05 8.64
CA ALA A 182 0.25 11.90 7.77
C ALA A 182 -0.45 10.62 8.23
N THR A 183 -0.69 10.45 9.54
CA THR A 183 -1.43 9.29 10.07
C THR A 183 -2.03 9.56 11.45
N THR A 184 -3.05 8.77 11.81
CA THR A 184 -3.63 8.68 13.16
C THR A 184 -3.58 7.23 13.66
N PRO A 185 -2.43 6.77 14.20
CA PRO A 185 -2.31 5.41 14.70
C PRO A 185 -3.30 5.15 15.84
N SER A 186 -3.76 3.91 16.00
CA SER A 186 -4.65 3.53 17.10
C SER A 186 -4.40 2.08 17.51
N PRO A 187 -4.10 1.80 18.80
CA PRO A 187 -3.88 2.76 19.88
C PRO A 187 -2.56 3.52 19.72
N TYR A 188 -2.54 4.82 20.07
CA TYR A 188 -1.33 5.65 20.01
C TYR A 188 -1.04 6.27 21.37
N SER A 189 0.02 5.75 22.03
CA SER A 189 0.38 6.19 23.38
C SER A 189 1.68 6.97 23.44
N ALA A 190 2.60 6.79 22.48
CA ALA A 190 3.88 7.47 22.47
C ALA A 190 4.37 7.77 21.04
N VAL A 191 5.10 8.87 20.89
CA VAL A 191 5.52 9.41 19.58
C VAL A 191 6.53 8.49 18.89
N ASP A 192 7.43 7.89 19.67
CA ASP A 192 8.47 6.95 19.21
C ASP A 192 7.90 5.70 18.52
N GLN A 193 6.65 5.32 18.81
CA GLN A 193 5.95 4.22 18.14
C GLN A 193 5.83 4.44 16.63
N SER A 194 5.87 5.69 16.18
CA SER A 194 5.83 6.02 14.75
C SER A 194 7.20 5.97 14.07
N TYR A 195 8.31 5.75 14.79
CA TYR A 195 9.67 5.91 14.26
C TYR A 195 10.57 4.69 14.49
N TRP A 196 11.26 4.21 13.46
CA TRP A 196 12.26 3.14 13.59
C TRP A 196 13.53 3.63 14.31
N ASP A 197 13.99 4.82 13.93
CA ASP A 197 15.06 5.54 14.58
C ASP A 197 14.49 6.83 15.20
N PHE A 198 14.36 6.81 16.52
CA PHE A 198 13.91 7.94 17.33
C PHE A 198 15.06 8.51 18.17
N ALA A 199 16.29 8.52 17.64
CA ALA A 199 17.45 9.09 18.30
C ALA A 199 17.19 10.49 18.90
N GLU A 200 17.81 10.77 20.05
CA GLU A 200 17.68 12.07 20.70
C GLU A 200 18.27 13.17 19.81
N ILE A 201 17.50 14.24 19.59
CA ILE A 201 17.96 15.42 18.85
C ILE A 201 18.71 16.34 19.79
N THR A 202 19.97 16.64 19.47
CA THR A 202 20.84 17.52 20.27
C THR A 202 20.62 19.00 19.92
N VAL A 203 21.19 19.88 20.74
CA VAL A 203 21.18 21.33 20.47
C VAL A 203 21.97 21.67 19.21
N GLU A 204 23.05 20.94 18.93
CA GLU A 204 23.87 21.19 17.74
C GLU A 204 23.13 20.76 16.47
N ASP A 205 22.39 19.65 16.51
CA ASP A 205 21.53 19.23 15.38
C ASP A 205 20.50 20.32 15.01
N VAL A 206 19.86 20.92 16.02
CA VAL A 206 18.91 22.03 15.81
C VAL A 206 19.61 23.22 15.16
N ARG A 207 20.81 23.60 15.63
CA ARG A 207 21.58 24.72 15.08
C ARG A 207 21.97 24.47 13.63
N ASP A 208 22.45 23.27 13.32
CA ASP A 208 22.89 22.92 11.98
C ASP A 208 21.74 22.92 10.98
N LEU A 209 20.56 22.43 11.37
CA LEU A 209 19.36 22.50 10.54
C LEU A 209 18.89 23.95 10.31
N LEU A 210 18.89 24.79 11.35
CA LEU A 210 18.52 26.20 11.22
C LEU A 210 19.55 27.01 10.40
N ARG A 211 20.84 26.64 10.43
CA ARG A 211 21.88 27.24 9.58
C ARG A 211 21.71 26.80 8.13
N ALA A 212 21.54 25.50 7.90
CA ALA A 212 21.33 24.93 6.57
C ALA A 212 20.11 25.55 5.88
N SER A 213 18.99 25.73 6.60
CA SER A 213 17.79 26.37 6.06
C SER A 213 18.01 27.85 5.68
N ALA A 214 18.77 28.59 6.50
CA ALA A 214 19.09 29.98 6.21
C ALA A 214 20.04 30.15 5.01
N ALA A 215 20.94 29.20 4.78
CA ALA A 215 21.84 29.20 3.62
C ALA A 215 21.13 28.84 2.30
N SER A 216 19.97 28.19 2.35
CA SER A 216 19.21 27.72 1.18
C SER A 216 18.27 28.76 0.53
N LEU A 217 18.29 30.03 0.93
CA LEU A 217 17.47 31.11 0.34
C LEU A 217 18.41 32.27 -0.08
N PRO A 218 18.72 32.53 -1.39
CA PRO A 218 17.88 32.35 -2.59
C PRO A 218 18.52 31.58 -3.78
N ALA A 219 17.65 31.21 -4.74
CA ALA A 219 17.94 30.82 -6.12
C ALA A 219 18.84 29.59 -6.36
N ARG A 220 18.52 28.46 -5.72
CA ARG A 220 18.53 27.20 -6.45
C ARG A 220 17.11 26.66 -6.39
N ALA A 221 16.46 26.60 -7.55
CA ALA A 221 15.30 25.77 -7.73
C ALA A 221 15.69 24.37 -7.25
N TRP A 222 15.19 23.97 -6.09
CA TRP A 222 15.08 22.56 -5.78
C TRP A 222 13.97 22.05 -6.69
N SER A 223 14.36 21.38 -7.77
CA SER A 223 13.47 20.48 -8.50
C SER A 223 13.41 19.18 -7.68
N PRO A 224 12.25 18.82 -7.11
CA PRO A 224 11.96 17.40 -6.96
C PRO A 224 12.12 16.78 -8.36
N GLY A 225 12.72 15.60 -8.44
CA GLY A 225 12.97 14.95 -9.73
C GLY A 225 14.45 14.92 -10.10
N SER A 226 15.18 16.03 -10.23
CA SER A 226 16.49 15.97 -10.94
C SER A 226 17.55 15.02 -10.35
N GLY A 227 17.66 14.88 -9.03
CA GLY A 227 18.63 13.97 -8.40
C GLY A 227 18.19 12.51 -8.42
N ASP A 228 16.97 12.25 -7.98
CA ASP A 228 16.37 10.92 -7.90
C ASP A 228 16.15 10.33 -9.29
N VAL A 229 15.61 11.11 -10.22
CA VAL A 229 15.45 10.75 -11.64
C VAL A 229 16.80 10.48 -12.28
N THR A 230 17.82 11.30 -12.03
CA THR A 230 19.17 11.05 -12.56
C THR A 230 19.76 9.77 -12.00
N ALA A 231 19.53 9.49 -10.70
CA ALA A 231 19.98 8.26 -10.07
C ALA A 231 19.31 7.02 -10.68
N VAL A 232 17.98 7.04 -10.85
CA VAL A 232 17.22 5.94 -11.46
C VAL A 232 17.60 5.78 -12.93
N ARG A 233 17.63 6.88 -13.70
CA ARG A 233 17.98 6.88 -15.14
C ARG A 233 19.37 6.29 -15.38
N ALA A 234 20.34 6.56 -14.51
CA ALA A 234 21.71 6.06 -14.66
C ALA A 234 21.82 4.54 -14.47
N GLU A 235 20.88 3.90 -13.78
CA GLU A 235 20.89 2.47 -13.46
C GLU A 235 19.69 1.71 -14.08
N ALA A 236 18.87 2.39 -14.88
CA ALA A 236 17.75 1.81 -15.61
C ALA A 236 18.26 0.90 -16.74
N LEU A 237 17.73 -0.32 -16.79
CA LEU A 237 18.06 -1.31 -17.80
C LEU A 237 16.92 -1.39 -18.82
N PRO A 238 17.18 -1.31 -20.13
CA PRO A 238 16.12 -1.31 -21.13
C PRO A 238 15.36 -2.64 -21.13
N THR A 239 14.06 -2.57 -21.42
CA THR A 239 13.19 -3.72 -21.66
C THR A 239 12.56 -3.62 -23.05
N GLU A 240 12.00 -4.72 -23.53
CA GLU A 240 11.14 -4.74 -24.73
C GLU A 240 9.80 -5.39 -24.35
N GLY A 241 8.70 -4.63 -24.44
CA GLY A 241 7.37 -5.08 -24.01
C GLY A 241 7.30 -5.48 -22.53
N GLY A 242 8.07 -4.81 -21.67
CA GLY A 242 8.22 -5.11 -20.23
C GLY A 242 9.10 -6.33 -19.93
N VAL A 243 9.82 -6.86 -20.92
CA VAL A 243 10.69 -8.03 -20.75
C VAL A 243 12.16 -7.59 -20.75
N PRO A 244 12.93 -7.86 -19.69
CA PRO A 244 14.37 -7.57 -19.68
C PRO A 244 15.15 -8.52 -20.59
N HIS A 245 16.32 -8.06 -21.04
CA HIS A 245 17.23 -8.90 -21.82
C HIS A 245 17.55 -10.23 -21.08
N PRO A 246 17.66 -11.38 -21.78
CA PRO A 246 17.88 -12.69 -21.16
C PRO A 246 19.02 -12.76 -20.13
N ASN A 247 20.14 -12.07 -20.38
CA ASN A 247 21.26 -12.02 -19.43
C ASN A 247 20.87 -11.30 -18.12
N VAL A 248 20.13 -10.19 -18.21
CA VAL A 248 19.65 -9.45 -17.04
C VAL A 248 18.66 -10.31 -16.25
N LEU A 249 17.76 -11.02 -16.94
CA LEU A 249 16.84 -11.95 -16.30
C LEU A 249 17.57 -13.12 -15.64
N ALA A 250 18.62 -13.64 -16.28
CA ALA A 250 19.45 -14.72 -15.74
C ALA A 250 20.17 -14.30 -14.45
N ASP A 251 20.71 -13.08 -14.41
CA ASP A 251 21.40 -12.51 -13.25
C ASP A 251 20.43 -12.20 -12.11
N LEU A 252 19.26 -11.64 -12.43
CA LEU A 252 18.20 -11.35 -11.46
C LEU A 252 17.71 -12.65 -10.79
N VAL A 253 17.44 -13.68 -11.58
CA VAL A 253 16.93 -14.96 -11.09
C VAL A 253 18.02 -15.74 -10.36
N GLY A 254 19.24 -15.79 -10.92
CA GLY A 254 20.33 -16.61 -10.40
C GLY A 254 19.91 -18.08 -10.25
N ASP A 255 20.08 -18.60 -9.04
CA ASP A 255 19.72 -19.98 -8.66
C ASP A 255 18.36 -20.11 -7.98
N ALA A 256 17.60 -19.02 -7.82
CA ALA A 256 16.33 -19.03 -7.11
C ALA A 256 15.37 -20.08 -7.67
N ARG A 257 14.67 -20.76 -6.75
CA ARG A 257 13.64 -21.75 -7.07
C ARG A 257 12.27 -21.13 -7.19
N LEU A 258 12.04 -19.98 -6.56
CA LEU A 258 10.78 -19.26 -6.62
C LEU A 258 10.97 -17.92 -7.31
N VAL A 259 10.16 -17.64 -8.33
CA VAL A 259 10.13 -16.32 -8.99
C VAL A 259 8.70 -15.80 -8.96
N LEU A 260 8.45 -14.77 -8.17
CA LEU A 260 7.16 -14.12 -8.03
C LEU A 260 7.11 -12.92 -8.98
N LEU A 261 6.18 -12.96 -9.92
CA LEU A 261 5.96 -11.91 -10.91
C LEU A 261 4.62 -11.21 -10.63
N GLY A 262 4.73 -9.92 -10.31
CA GLY A 262 3.62 -9.07 -9.92
C GLY A 262 2.80 -8.50 -11.07
N GLY A 263 2.03 -7.48 -10.73
CA GLY A 263 1.28 -6.61 -11.63
C GLY A 263 0.58 -5.56 -10.80
N ALA A 264 0.79 -4.27 -11.09
CA ALA A 264 0.08 -3.18 -10.41
C ALA A 264 -1.42 -3.11 -10.79
N SER A 265 -1.87 -3.96 -11.72
CA SER A 265 -3.29 -4.15 -12.00
C SER A 265 -3.66 -5.57 -12.42
N HIS A 266 -4.96 -5.91 -12.28
CA HIS A 266 -5.55 -7.13 -12.85
C HIS A 266 -6.00 -6.99 -14.32
N GLY A 267 -5.82 -5.82 -14.92
CA GLY A 267 -6.45 -5.44 -16.19
C GLY A 267 -5.52 -4.94 -17.28
N THR A 268 -4.21 -5.03 -17.10
CA THR A 268 -3.21 -4.44 -18.02
C THR A 268 -2.52 -5.50 -18.88
N HIS A 269 -2.58 -5.33 -20.19
CA HIS A 269 -2.05 -6.28 -21.18
C HIS A 269 -0.56 -6.54 -21.02
N GLU A 270 0.25 -5.49 -20.91
CA GLU A 270 1.71 -5.56 -20.83
C GLU A 270 2.15 -6.36 -19.61
N PHE A 271 1.42 -6.28 -18.50
CA PHE A 271 1.73 -7.08 -17.31
C PHE A 271 1.53 -8.57 -17.55
N TYR A 272 0.47 -8.97 -18.26
CA TYR A 272 0.29 -10.38 -18.64
C TYR A 272 1.31 -10.82 -19.69
N ALA A 273 1.59 -9.98 -20.67
CA ALA A 273 2.52 -10.30 -21.76
C ALA A 273 3.95 -10.50 -21.24
N ALA A 274 4.43 -9.58 -20.39
CA ALA A 274 5.74 -9.66 -19.78
C ALA A 274 5.86 -10.90 -18.86
N ARG A 275 4.84 -11.17 -18.03
CA ARG A 275 4.78 -12.39 -17.20
C ARG A 275 4.86 -13.65 -18.05
N ALA A 276 4.08 -13.74 -19.12
CA ALA A 276 4.09 -14.86 -20.05
C ALA A 276 5.47 -15.06 -20.69
N ALA A 277 6.06 -14.01 -21.24
CA ALA A 277 7.37 -14.07 -21.90
C ALA A 277 8.50 -14.47 -20.95
N MET A 278 8.59 -13.83 -19.77
CA MET A 278 9.59 -14.20 -18.76
C MET A 278 9.41 -15.65 -18.31
N THR A 279 8.18 -16.11 -18.14
CA THR A 279 7.89 -17.47 -17.70
C THR A 279 8.23 -18.51 -18.77
N ARG A 280 7.99 -18.22 -20.06
CA ARG A 280 8.43 -19.08 -21.17
C ARG A 280 9.94 -19.30 -21.10
N TRP A 281 10.69 -18.21 -21.00
CA TRP A 281 12.15 -18.26 -20.87
C TRP A 281 12.60 -19.03 -19.63
N LEU A 282 11.95 -18.85 -18.47
CA LEU A 282 12.27 -19.59 -17.25
C LEU A 282 12.03 -21.10 -17.38
N ILE A 283 10.99 -21.50 -18.09
CA ILE A 283 10.68 -22.92 -18.36
C ILE A 283 11.72 -23.53 -19.30
N GLU A 284 12.06 -22.81 -20.37
CA GLU A 284 12.97 -23.25 -21.43
C GLU A 284 14.43 -23.30 -20.94
N GLU A 285 14.91 -22.22 -20.30
CA GLU A 285 16.34 -22.03 -20.01
C GLU A 285 16.72 -22.33 -18.56
N LYS A 286 15.80 -22.15 -17.60
CA LYS A 286 16.10 -22.28 -16.15
C LYS A 286 15.42 -23.48 -15.48
N GLY A 287 14.70 -24.30 -16.24
CA GLY A 287 14.13 -25.57 -15.78
C GLY A 287 12.92 -25.43 -14.84
N PHE A 288 12.22 -24.30 -14.88
CA PHE A 288 10.96 -24.10 -14.14
C PHE A 288 9.87 -25.04 -14.67
N ARG A 289 9.08 -25.60 -13.76
CA ARG A 289 8.02 -26.59 -14.11
C ARG A 289 6.69 -26.32 -13.41
N GLY A 290 6.61 -25.40 -12.46
CA GLY A 290 5.34 -24.93 -11.92
C GLY A 290 5.07 -23.50 -12.37
N VAL A 291 3.86 -23.25 -12.87
CA VAL A 291 3.30 -21.90 -13.00
C VAL A 291 2.13 -21.82 -12.02
N ALA A 292 2.33 -21.15 -10.90
CA ALA A 292 1.32 -20.98 -9.87
C ALA A 292 0.68 -19.58 -10.01
N VAL A 293 -0.65 -19.50 -10.02
CA VAL A 293 -1.37 -18.24 -10.25
C VAL A 293 -2.31 -17.93 -9.09
N GLN A 294 -2.57 -16.63 -8.85
CA GLN A 294 -3.59 -16.14 -7.93
C GLN A 294 -5.00 -16.45 -8.48
N ALA A 295 -5.35 -17.73 -8.49
CA ALA A 295 -6.62 -18.23 -8.97
C ALA A 295 -7.05 -19.43 -8.13
N ASP A 296 -8.35 -19.67 -8.12
CA ASP A 296 -8.96 -20.82 -7.45
C ASP A 296 -8.31 -22.13 -7.91
N TRP A 297 -7.93 -22.95 -6.93
CA TRP A 297 -7.27 -24.24 -7.13
C TRP A 297 -7.94 -25.16 -8.19
N PRO A 298 -9.27 -25.38 -8.19
CA PRO A 298 -9.92 -26.29 -9.14
C PRO A 298 -9.93 -25.77 -10.59
N ASP A 299 -10.18 -24.46 -10.77
CA ASP A 299 -10.30 -23.84 -12.08
C ASP A 299 -8.94 -23.89 -12.80
N ALA A 300 -7.87 -23.58 -12.06
CA ALA A 300 -6.50 -23.72 -12.53
C ALA A 300 -6.12 -25.19 -12.78
N TYR A 301 -6.64 -26.15 -12.00
CA TYR A 301 -6.34 -27.57 -12.23
C TYR A 301 -6.97 -28.12 -13.52
N ARG A 302 -8.13 -27.62 -13.94
CA ARG A 302 -8.66 -27.96 -15.27
C ARG A 302 -7.68 -27.55 -16.37
N VAL A 303 -7.12 -26.35 -16.27
CA VAL A 303 -6.03 -25.89 -17.16
C VAL A 303 -4.81 -26.80 -17.03
N ASN A 304 -4.40 -27.18 -15.81
CA ASN A 304 -3.29 -28.10 -15.59
C ASN A 304 -3.45 -29.42 -16.36
N ARG A 305 -4.65 -30.02 -16.30
CA ARG A 305 -4.97 -31.25 -17.02
C ARG A 305 -4.79 -31.02 -18.52
N TYR A 306 -5.40 -29.96 -19.05
CA TYR A 306 -5.25 -29.59 -20.46
C TYR A 306 -3.78 -29.43 -20.88
N VAL A 307 -2.95 -28.66 -20.15
CA VAL A 307 -1.56 -28.41 -20.57
C VAL A 307 -0.67 -29.65 -20.44
N ARG A 308 -1.02 -30.62 -19.59
CA ARG A 308 -0.30 -31.90 -19.46
C ARG A 308 -0.77 -32.97 -20.44
N GLY A 309 -1.86 -32.71 -21.17
CA GLY A 309 -2.48 -33.66 -22.10
C GLY A 309 -3.41 -34.66 -21.39
N CYS A 310 -3.83 -34.36 -20.18
CA CYS A 310 -4.78 -35.15 -19.40
C CYS A 310 -6.19 -34.52 -19.51
N GLY A 311 -7.26 -35.33 -19.50
CA GLY A 311 -8.64 -34.82 -19.53
C GLY A 311 -9.24 -34.70 -20.94
N HIS A 312 -10.36 -33.99 -21.03
CA HIS A 312 -11.26 -34.02 -22.20
C HIS A 312 -11.25 -32.72 -23.03
N ASP A 313 -10.70 -31.64 -22.49
CA ASP A 313 -10.64 -30.35 -23.19
C ASP A 313 -9.65 -30.44 -24.36
N THR A 314 -10.08 -29.96 -25.53
CA THR A 314 -9.31 -30.03 -26.77
C THR A 314 -8.66 -28.70 -27.14
N THR A 315 -9.20 -27.60 -26.62
CA THR A 315 -8.69 -26.25 -26.86
C THR A 315 -8.36 -25.52 -25.54
N ALA A 316 -7.49 -24.51 -25.62
CA ALA A 316 -7.14 -23.68 -24.47
C ALA A 316 -8.34 -22.87 -23.96
N GLU A 317 -9.25 -22.47 -24.85
CA GLU A 317 -10.47 -21.74 -24.50
C GLU A 317 -11.43 -22.60 -23.67
N GLU A 318 -11.59 -23.88 -24.03
CA GLU A 318 -12.37 -24.86 -23.26
C GLU A 318 -11.78 -25.05 -21.86
N ALA A 319 -10.47 -25.16 -21.76
CA ALA A 319 -9.78 -25.33 -20.48
C ALA A 319 -9.95 -24.12 -19.54
N LEU A 320 -10.05 -22.90 -20.10
CA LEU A 320 -10.27 -21.66 -19.36
C LEU A 320 -11.75 -21.41 -19.00
N ARG A 321 -12.67 -22.29 -19.41
CA ARG A 321 -14.13 -22.05 -19.33
C ARG A 321 -14.68 -21.97 -17.90
N ASP A 322 -13.95 -22.46 -16.91
CA ASP A 322 -14.40 -22.48 -15.50
C ASP A 322 -14.08 -21.17 -14.75
N PHE A 323 -13.18 -20.33 -15.28
CA PHE A 323 -12.87 -19.00 -14.73
C PHE A 323 -14.00 -17.98 -14.96
N ARG A 324 -15.24 -18.31 -14.63
CA ARG A 324 -16.45 -17.47 -14.85
C ARG A 324 -16.72 -16.49 -13.71
N ARG A 325 -15.85 -16.43 -12.71
CA ARG A 325 -16.03 -15.65 -11.48
C ARG A 325 -15.43 -14.26 -11.67
N PHE A 326 -16.05 -13.27 -11.02
CA PHE A 326 -15.51 -11.93 -11.02
C PHE A 326 -14.11 -11.89 -10.38
N PRO A 327 -13.14 -11.17 -10.96
CA PRO A 327 -13.14 -10.61 -12.33
C PRO A 327 -12.96 -11.68 -13.41
N VAL A 328 -13.88 -11.75 -14.37
CA VAL A 328 -13.88 -12.80 -15.41
C VAL A 328 -12.63 -12.74 -16.29
N TRP A 329 -12.16 -11.53 -16.59
CA TRP A 329 -11.03 -11.28 -17.50
C TRP A 329 -9.66 -11.63 -16.92
N MET A 330 -9.53 -11.78 -15.60
CA MET A 330 -8.22 -11.90 -14.93
C MET A 330 -7.44 -13.12 -15.43
N TRP A 331 -8.11 -14.24 -15.69
CA TRP A 331 -7.49 -15.44 -16.28
C TRP A 331 -8.12 -15.85 -17.61
N ARG A 332 -9.30 -15.30 -17.97
CA ARG A 332 -9.90 -15.44 -19.32
C ARG A 332 -9.62 -14.21 -20.17
N ASN A 333 -8.39 -14.11 -20.64
CA ASN A 333 -7.98 -13.08 -21.59
C ASN A 333 -7.11 -13.67 -22.70
N THR A 334 -6.91 -12.88 -23.76
CA THR A 334 -6.19 -13.29 -24.96
C THR A 334 -4.72 -13.68 -24.69
N VAL A 335 -4.08 -13.04 -23.71
CA VAL A 335 -2.68 -13.34 -23.35
C VAL A 335 -2.56 -14.67 -22.64
N VAL A 336 -3.41 -14.92 -21.63
CA VAL A 336 -3.43 -16.21 -20.89
C VAL A 336 -3.84 -17.35 -21.81
N LEU A 337 -4.81 -17.13 -22.72
CA LEU A 337 -5.18 -18.09 -23.75
C LEU A 337 -3.96 -18.51 -24.59
N GLY A 338 -3.20 -17.54 -25.09
CA GLY A 338 -1.99 -17.78 -25.87
C GLY A 338 -0.88 -18.46 -25.07
N PHE A 339 -0.73 -18.12 -23.78
CA PHE A 339 0.24 -18.77 -22.89
C PHE A 339 -0.11 -20.24 -22.61
N VAL A 340 -1.38 -20.53 -22.30
CA VAL A 340 -1.87 -21.90 -22.03
C VAL A 340 -1.75 -22.79 -23.27
N ALA A 341 -2.09 -22.26 -24.45
CA ALA A 341 -1.88 -22.96 -25.72
C ALA A 341 -0.40 -23.27 -25.96
N TRP A 342 0.48 -22.29 -25.77
CA TRP A 342 1.93 -22.49 -25.87
C TRP A 342 2.45 -23.53 -24.88
N LEU A 343 1.99 -23.51 -23.62
CA LEU A 343 2.46 -24.41 -22.57
C LEU A 343 2.13 -25.88 -22.90
N ARG A 344 0.93 -26.13 -23.43
CA ARG A 344 0.54 -27.46 -23.93
C ARG A 344 1.44 -27.92 -25.07
N GLU A 345 1.64 -27.06 -26.06
CA GLU A 345 2.49 -27.38 -27.22
C GLU A 345 3.94 -27.63 -26.81
N HIS A 346 4.50 -26.79 -25.95
CA HIS A 346 5.85 -26.96 -25.40
C HIS A 346 5.97 -28.31 -24.67
N ASN A 347 5.03 -28.63 -23.78
CA ASN A 347 5.00 -29.91 -23.07
C ASN A 347 4.93 -31.11 -24.02
N HIS A 348 4.11 -31.02 -25.08
CA HIS A 348 3.98 -32.11 -26.05
C HIS A 348 5.26 -32.27 -26.88
N ARG A 349 5.79 -31.17 -27.42
CA ARG A 349 6.97 -31.15 -28.30
C ARG A 349 8.27 -31.56 -27.61
N VAL A 350 8.51 -31.06 -26.40
CA VAL A 350 9.80 -31.24 -25.70
C VAL A 350 9.80 -32.50 -24.85
N LEU A 351 8.67 -32.83 -24.23
CA LEU A 351 8.59 -33.87 -23.21
C LEU A 351 7.75 -35.08 -23.62
N GLY A 352 6.92 -34.99 -24.67
CA GLY A 352 6.12 -36.13 -25.15
C GLY A 352 5.21 -36.69 -24.05
N GLU A 353 5.46 -37.94 -23.63
CA GLU A 353 4.78 -38.60 -22.49
C GLU A 353 5.55 -38.54 -21.18
N HIS A 354 6.67 -37.82 -21.12
CA HIS A 354 7.51 -37.73 -19.93
C HIS A 354 6.73 -37.11 -18.75
N PRO A 355 6.89 -37.62 -17.52
CA PRO A 355 6.11 -37.19 -16.36
C PRO A 355 6.50 -35.77 -15.85
N ASP A 356 7.70 -35.27 -16.17
CA ASP A 356 8.23 -33.95 -15.76
C ASP A 356 7.69 -32.75 -16.58
N LYS A 357 6.42 -32.79 -16.99
CA LYS A 357 5.76 -31.69 -17.73
C LYS A 357 5.58 -30.47 -16.86
N ALA A 358 5.67 -29.29 -17.46
CA ALA A 358 5.33 -28.05 -16.79
C ALA A 358 3.81 -28.00 -16.53
N GLY A 359 3.41 -27.58 -15.33
CA GLY A 359 2.01 -27.52 -14.92
C GLY A 359 1.54 -26.09 -14.62
N PHE A 360 0.22 -25.92 -14.55
CA PHE A 360 -0.47 -24.67 -14.25
C PHE A 360 -1.32 -24.86 -13.00
N TYR A 361 -1.09 -24.10 -11.94
CA TYR A 361 -1.64 -24.37 -10.61
C TYR A 361 -2.28 -23.12 -10.01
N GLY A 362 -3.39 -23.28 -9.28
CA GLY A 362 -3.95 -22.19 -8.49
C GLY A 362 -3.26 -22.09 -7.15
N LEU A 363 -3.29 -20.92 -6.50
CA LEU A 363 -2.87 -20.74 -5.11
C LEU A 363 -4.03 -20.31 -4.21
N ASP A 364 -5.07 -19.76 -4.81
CA ASP A 364 -6.13 -19.10 -4.08
C ASP A 364 -7.14 -20.08 -3.50
N LEU A 365 -7.89 -19.58 -2.52
CA LEU A 365 -8.93 -20.29 -1.82
C LEU A 365 -10.04 -20.75 -2.77
N PHE A 366 -10.70 -21.86 -2.41
CA PHE A 366 -11.81 -22.39 -3.19
C PHE A 366 -13.03 -21.49 -3.06
N GLY A 367 -13.44 -20.82 -4.15
CA GLY A 367 -14.75 -20.20 -4.23
C GLY A 367 -14.91 -18.88 -3.48
N THR A 368 -13.83 -18.16 -3.19
CA THR A 368 -13.85 -16.91 -2.42
C THR A 368 -14.86 -15.90 -2.95
N HIS A 369 -14.80 -15.61 -4.25
CA HIS A 369 -15.75 -14.69 -4.87
C HIS A 369 -17.18 -15.26 -4.90
N GLN A 370 -17.37 -16.59 -5.01
CA GLN A 370 -18.70 -17.18 -4.90
C GLN A 370 -19.28 -17.02 -3.49
N ALA A 371 -18.43 -17.17 -2.46
CA ALA A 371 -18.88 -17.03 -1.09
C ALA A 371 -19.31 -15.61 -0.77
N MET A 372 -18.55 -14.63 -1.24
CA MET A 372 -18.95 -13.21 -1.19
C MET A 372 -20.30 -12.98 -1.88
N ARG A 373 -20.56 -13.61 -3.02
CA ARG A 373 -21.85 -13.50 -3.73
C ARG A 373 -23.00 -14.09 -2.95
N ASP A 374 -22.80 -15.26 -2.37
CA ASP A 374 -23.81 -15.93 -1.57
C ASP A 374 -24.11 -15.11 -0.29
N VAL A 375 -23.10 -14.45 0.31
CA VAL A 375 -23.28 -13.47 1.39
C VAL A 375 -24.15 -12.30 0.90
N VAL A 376 -23.77 -11.62 -0.18
CA VAL A 376 -24.54 -10.49 -0.73
C VAL A 376 -25.98 -10.92 -1.06
N SER A 377 -26.17 -12.04 -1.76
CA SER A 377 -27.49 -12.52 -2.20
C SER A 377 -28.40 -12.86 -1.02
N HIS A 378 -27.85 -13.42 0.06
CA HIS A 378 -28.60 -13.66 1.28
C HIS A 378 -29.00 -12.35 1.95
N LEU A 379 -28.06 -11.39 2.06
CA LEU A 379 -28.32 -10.08 2.64
C LEU A 379 -29.36 -9.31 1.82
N GLU A 380 -29.39 -9.40 0.50
CA GLU A 380 -30.43 -8.74 -0.30
C GLU A 380 -31.84 -9.18 0.08
N ALA A 381 -32.02 -10.42 0.52
CA ALA A 381 -33.31 -10.95 0.93
C ALA A 381 -33.69 -10.55 2.38
N VAL A 382 -32.70 -10.30 3.24
CA VAL A 382 -32.91 -10.14 4.69
C VAL A 382 -32.66 -8.69 5.17
N ASP A 383 -31.61 -8.04 4.65
CA ASP A 383 -31.22 -6.66 4.93
C ASP A 383 -30.52 -6.01 3.70
N PRO A 384 -31.29 -5.34 2.81
CA PRO A 384 -30.74 -4.69 1.62
C PRO A 384 -29.69 -3.61 1.90
N ALA A 385 -29.73 -2.95 3.07
CA ALA A 385 -28.74 -1.95 3.44
C ALA A 385 -27.40 -2.62 3.80
N ALA A 386 -27.43 -3.74 4.51
CA ALA A 386 -26.25 -4.57 4.76
C ALA A 386 -25.68 -5.18 3.46
N ALA A 387 -26.54 -5.53 2.48
CA ALA A 387 -26.09 -5.99 1.17
C ALA A 387 -25.32 -4.92 0.38
N ALA A 388 -25.81 -3.67 0.41
CA ALA A 388 -25.10 -2.54 -0.21
C ALA A 388 -23.74 -2.27 0.48
N CYS A 389 -23.71 -2.34 1.82
CA CYS A 389 -22.49 -2.26 2.63
C CYS A 389 -21.48 -3.37 2.26
N ALA A 390 -21.96 -4.61 2.09
CA ALA A 390 -21.14 -5.77 1.69
C ALA A 390 -20.50 -5.59 0.31
N ARG A 391 -21.27 -5.14 -0.69
CA ARG A 391 -20.76 -4.88 -2.05
C ARG A 391 -19.64 -3.84 -2.07
N GLU A 392 -19.81 -2.75 -1.32
CA GLU A 392 -18.81 -1.69 -1.24
C GLU A 392 -17.53 -2.18 -0.56
N ARG A 393 -17.65 -3.09 0.41
CA ARG A 393 -16.50 -3.77 1.03
C ARG A 393 -15.79 -4.71 0.08
N TYR A 394 -16.53 -5.57 -0.62
CA TYR A 394 -15.95 -6.53 -1.57
C TYR A 394 -15.32 -5.85 -2.79
N ALA A 395 -15.77 -4.66 -3.17
CA ALA A 395 -15.08 -3.84 -4.17
C ALA A 395 -13.64 -3.48 -3.77
N CYS A 396 -13.35 -3.40 -2.46
CA CYS A 396 -12.02 -3.13 -1.94
C CYS A 396 -11.20 -4.39 -1.62
N PHE A 397 -11.70 -5.59 -1.92
CA PHE A 397 -11.11 -6.84 -1.43
C PHE A 397 -9.69 -7.10 -1.95
N ASP A 398 -9.35 -6.61 -3.15
CA ASP A 398 -8.02 -6.73 -3.75
C ASP A 398 -7.21 -5.40 -3.69
N HIS A 399 -7.57 -4.48 -2.77
CA HIS A 399 -6.90 -3.18 -2.62
C HIS A 399 -6.18 -3.05 -1.27
N LEU A 400 -4.94 -2.53 -1.25
CA LEU A 400 -4.19 -2.23 -0.02
C LEU A 400 -4.56 -0.86 0.63
N GLY A 401 -5.41 -0.05 -0.02
CA GLY A 401 -5.81 1.29 0.46
C GLY A 401 -6.89 1.29 1.57
N SER A 402 -6.78 2.23 2.51
CA SER A 402 -7.62 2.34 3.73
C SER A 402 -8.75 3.37 3.67
N GLY A 403 -9.81 3.09 4.43
CA GLY A 403 -10.64 4.10 5.09
C GLY A 403 -11.16 3.60 6.45
N GLU A 404 -11.45 4.52 7.37
CA GLU A 404 -11.96 4.30 8.75
C GLU A 404 -13.19 3.36 8.84
N ALA A 405 -13.96 3.20 7.76
CA ALA A 405 -15.11 2.29 7.69
C ALA A 405 -14.77 0.78 7.71
N GLN A 406 -13.49 0.41 7.76
CA GLN A 406 -13.03 -0.99 7.58
C GLN A 406 -12.48 -1.66 8.84
N ALA A 407 -12.31 -0.94 9.96
CA ALA A 407 -11.80 -1.50 11.21
C ALA A 407 -12.84 -2.38 11.95
N TYR A 408 -14.13 -2.15 11.69
CA TYR A 408 -15.22 -2.87 12.34
C TYR A 408 -15.64 -4.09 11.51
N GLY A 409 -15.69 -5.29 12.09
CA GLY A 409 -16.18 -6.51 11.43
C GLY A 409 -17.56 -6.33 10.76
N PHE A 410 -17.94 -7.27 9.88
CA PHE A 410 -19.22 -7.23 9.15
C PHE A 410 -20.42 -6.98 10.08
N THR A 411 -20.42 -7.66 11.22
CA THR A 411 -21.39 -7.54 12.31
C THR A 411 -21.49 -6.13 12.88
N ALA A 412 -20.34 -5.46 13.08
CA ALA A 412 -20.29 -4.16 13.74
C ALA A 412 -20.49 -2.97 12.79
N ALA A 413 -20.19 -3.13 11.49
CA ALA A 413 -20.31 -2.06 10.50
C ALA A 413 -21.61 -2.11 9.67
N CYS A 414 -22.12 -3.32 9.39
CA CYS A 414 -23.32 -3.50 8.58
C CYS A 414 -24.52 -4.03 9.40
N GLY A 415 -24.38 -4.26 10.71
CA GLY A 415 -25.49 -4.58 11.63
C GLY A 415 -26.03 -6.01 11.58
N ALA A 416 -25.40 -6.91 10.81
CA ALA A 416 -25.84 -8.30 10.72
C ALA A 416 -25.48 -9.10 11.99
N GLY A 417 -26.46 -9.64 12.71
CA GLY A 417 -26.24 -10.40 13.95
C GLY A 417 -25.60 -11.78 13.74
N GLU A 418 -25.08 -12.40 14.80
CA GLU A 418 -24.41 -13.72 14.81
C GLU A 418 -25.23 -14.84 14.11
N ALA A 419 -26.56 -14.78 14.20
CA ALA A 419 -27.44 -15.74 13.53
C ALA A 419 -27.36 -15.70 11.98
N CYS A 420 -27.07 -14.52 11.41
CA CYS A 420 -26.88 -14.35 9.96
C CYS A 420 -25.52 -14.92 9.51
N GLU A 421 -24.47 -14.73 10.31
CA GLU A 421 -23.14 -15.30 10.05
C GLU A 421 -23.22 -16.82 9.98
N ASP A 422 -23.86 -17.45 10.98
CA ASP A 422 -23.99 -18.90 11.04
C ASP A 422 -24.79 -19.48 9.87
N GLU A 423 -25.88 -18.83 9.44
CA GLU A 423 -26.68 -19.33 8.31
C GLU A 423 -25.90 -19.27 6.99
N VAL A 424 -25.21 -18.16 6.72
CA VAL A 424 -24.42 -17.98 5.50
C VAL A 424 -23.24 -18.95 5.48
N VAL A 425 -22.49 -19.06 6.58
CA VAL A 425 -21.38 -20.02 6.69
C VAL A 425 -21.86 -21.45 6.51
N GLN A 426 -22.99 -21.85 7.09
CA GLN A 426 -23.55 -23.20 6.91
C GLN A 426 -23.94 -23.49 5.45
N ARG A 427 -24.57 -22.53 4.75
CA ARG A 427 -24.91 -22.65 3.33
C ARG A 427 -23.66 -22.81 2.46
N LEU A 428 -22.63 -22.01 2.72
CA LEU A 428 -21.34 -22.07 2.02
C LEU A 428 -20.65 -23.42 2.23
N VAL A 429 -20.56 -23.88 3.49
CA VAL A 429 -19.99 -25.18 3.85
C VAL A 429 -20.76 -26.32 3.17
N HIS A 430 -22.09 -26.26 3.16
CA HIS A 430 -22.94 -27.29 2.55
C HIS A 430 -22.72 -27.40 1.04
N ARG A 431 -22.85 -26.28 0.31
CA ARG A 431 -22.64 -26.22 -1.14
C ARG A 431 -21.24 -26.67 -1.55
N ARG A 432 -20.25 -26.37 -0.69
CA ARG A 432 -18.87 -26.81 -0.87
C ARG A 432 -18.70 -28.31 -0.68
N ARG A 433 -19.37 -28.92 0.29
CA ARG A 433 -19.41 -30.39 0.45
C ARG A 433 -20.04 -31.06 -0.77
N GLU A 434 -21.07 -30.46 -1.37
CA GLU A 434 -21.67 -30.96 -2.61
C GLU A 434 -20.70 -30.88 -3.80
N ALA A 435 -19.98 -29.76 -3.96
CA ALA A 435 -18.96 -29.60 -5.01
C ALA A 435 -17.83 -30.65 -4.86
N LEU A 436 -17.31 -30.84 -3.66
CA LEU A 436 -16.31 -31.88 -3.35
C LEU A 436 -16.84 -33.30 -3.60
N GLY A 437 -18.11 -33.55 -3.25
CA GLY A 437 -18.77 -34.84 -3.47
C GLY A 437 -18.96 -35.16 -4.96
N SER A 438 -19.22 -34.15 -5.79
CA SER A 438 -19.33 -34.30 -7.24
C SER A 438 -17.99 -34.66 -7.90
N MET A 439 -16.92 -34.02 -7.45
CA MET A 439 -15.57 -34.25 -8.00
C MET A 439 -15.01 -35.63 -7.61
N ARG A 440 -15.28 -36.11 -6.39
CA ARG A 440 -14.88 -37.47 -5.95
C ARG A 440 -15.50 -38.60 -6.78
N ARG A 441 -16.64 -38.36 -7.44
CA ARG A 441 -17.35 -39.37 -8.24
C ARG A 441 -16.72 -39.65 -9.62
N GLN A 442 -15.71 -38.89 -10.04
CA GLN A 442 -15.07 -39.01 -11.36
C GLN A 442 -13.80 -39.88 -11.39
N GLY A 443 -13.61 -40.77 -10.40
CA GLY A 443 -12.30 -41.27 -9.98
C GLY A 443 -11.40 -42.01 -10.99
N LEU A 444 -10.07 -41.93 -10.76
CA LEU A 444 -9.09 -43.03 -10.81
C LEU A 444 -7.70 -42.55 -10.28
N LEU A 445 -7.33 -43.02 -9.08
CA LEU A 445 -6.17 -42.56 -8.30
C LEU A 445 -4.80 -42.77 -9.00
N HIS A 446 -4.24 -41.66 -9.52
CA HIS A 446 -2.80 -41.44 -9.70
C HIS A 446 -2.28 -40.56 -8.54
N GLU A 447 -0.99 -40.59 -8.21
CA GLU A 447 -0.38 -39.80 -7.11
C GLU A 447 -0.69 -38.29 -7.23
N ASP A 448 -0.68 -37.76 -8.46
CA ASP A 448 -1.08 -36.38 -8.77
C ASP A 448 -2.57 -36.08 -8.51
N GLU A 449 -3.46 -37.08 -8.66
CA GLU A 449 -4.89 -36.92 -8.35
C GLU A 449 -5.16 -36.96 -6.85
N LEU A 450 -4.38 -37.75 -6.09
CA LEU A 450 -4.45 -37.78 -4.63
C LEU A 450 -3.97 -36.45 -4.04
N PHE A 451 -2.84 -35.93 -4.52
CA PHE A 451 -2.34 -34.61 -4.12
C PHE A 451 -3.34 -33.51 -4.47
N PHE A 452 -3.96 -33.59 -5.65
CA PHE A 452 -5.04 -32.67 -6.03
C PHE A 452 -6.23 -32.78 -5.07
N ALA A 453 -6.68 -33.98 -4.72
CA ALA A 453 -7.78 -34.17 -3.79
C ALA A 453 -7.46 -33.62 -2.38
N GLU A 454 -6.21 -33.76 -1.94
CA GLU A 454 -5.72 -33.20 -0.68
C GLU A 454 -5.67 -31.67 -0.71
N LEU A 455 -5.07 -31.07 -1.73
CA LEU A 455 -5.03 -29.62 -1.87
C LEU A 455 -6.42 -29.02 -2.07
N ASN A 456 -7.31 -29.70 -2.78
CA ASN A 456 -8.72 -29.33 -2.77
C ASN A 456 -9.25 -29.33 -1.36
N ALA A 457 -9.11 -30.42 -0.59
CA ALA A 457 -9.62 -30.50 0.78
C ALA A 457 -9.04 -29.41 1.70
N ARG A 458 -7.77 -29.02 1.50
CA ARG A 458 -7.11 -27.92 2.21
C ARG A 458 -7.61 -26.54 1.79
N ALA A 459 -7.62 -26.23 0.49
CA ALA A 459 -8.17 -24.98 -0.06
C ALA A 459 -9.62 -24.77 0.33
N ALA A 460 -10.35 -25.87 0.31
CA ALA A 460 -11.67 -25.99 0.85
C ALA A 460 -11.62 -25.63 2.36
N LYS A 461 -10.91 -26.36 3.23
CA LYS A 461 -10.91 -26.10 4.69
C LYS A 461 -10.53 -24.66 5.03
N SER A 462 -9.46 -24.15 4.42
CA SER A 462 -9.02 -22.77 4.58
C SER A 462 -10.08 -21.77 4.12
N ALA A 463 -10.91 -22.12 3.14
CA ALA A 463 -12.04 -21.29 2.73
C ALA A 463 -13.08 -21.18 3.85
N ASP A 464 -13.37 -22.22 4.63
CA ASP A 464 -14.30 -22.11 5.79
C ASP A 464 -13.77 -21.19 6.88
N GLU A 465 -12.47 -21.30 7.20
CA GLU A 465 -11.81 -20.43 8.17
C GLU A 465 -11.80 -18.98 7.67
N HIS A 466 -11.52 -18.80 6.38
CA HIS A 466 -11.56 -17.51 5.73
C HIS A 466 -12.97 -16.89 5.70
N TYR A 467 -14.02 -17.66 5.39
CA TYR A 467 -15.40 -17.16 5.37
C TYR A 467 -15.86 -16.66 6.73
N ARG A 468 -15.50 -17.35 7.81
CA ARG A 468 -15.75 -16.82 9.16
C ARG A 468 -14.98 -15.53 9.42
N SER A 469 -13.71 -15.47 9.01
CA SER A 469 -12.91 -14.26 9.20
C SER A 469 -13.40 -13.04 8.40
N MET A 470 -14.14 -13.23 7.30
CA MET A 470 -14.80 -12.13 6.58
C MET A 470 -15.78 -11.36 7.47
N PHE A 471 -16.38 -12.02 8.47
CA PHE A 471 -17.28 -11.38 9.44
C PHE A 471 -16.52 -10.70 10.57
N ALA A 472 -15.36 -11.23 10.97
CA ALA A 472 -14.52 -10.68 12.04
C ALA A 472 -13.80 -9.37 11.65
N GLY A 473 -13.33 -9.24 10.40
CA GLY A 473 -12.70 -8.01 9.91
C GLY A 473 -11.73 -8.22 8.74
N ARG A 474 -11.46 -7.13 7.99
CA ARG A 474 -10.64 -7.15 6.77
C ARG A 474 -9.27 -7.82 6.98
N ILE A 475 -8.51 -7.38 7.97
CA ILE A 475 -7.13 -7.84 8.22
C ILE A 475 -7.09 -9.36 8.49
N ALA A 476 -8.04 -9.87 9.27
CA ALA A 476 -8.13 -11.29 9.56
C ALA A 476 -8.38 -12.12 8.28
N SER A 477 -9.30 -11.65 7.43
CA SER A 477 -9.61 -12.31 6.16
C SER A 477 -8.47 -12.26 5.14
N TRP A 478 -7.81 -11.10 5.03
CA TRP A 478 -6.63 -10.92 4.17
C TRP A 478 -5.51 -11.86 4.58
N ASN A 479 -5.14 -11.84 5.87
CA ASN A 479 -4.05 -12.66 6.39
C ASN A 479 -4.32 -14.17 6.26
N ALA A 480 -5.57 -14.61 6.41
CA ALA A 480 -5.94 -16.01 6.21
C ALA A 480 -5.76 -16.44 4.75
N ARG A 481 -6.13 -15.59 3.78
CA ARG A 481 -5.99 -15.86 2.34
C ARG A 481 -4.52 -15.94 1.92
N ASP A 482 -3.71 -14.95 2.27
CA ASP A 482 -2.30 -14.94 1.88
C ASP A 482 -1.49 -16.05 2.57
N ARG A 483 -1.82 -16.40 3.82
CA ARG A 483 -1.24 -17.56 4.49
C ARG A 483 -1.61 -18.86 3.77
N HIS A 484 -2.86 -18.99 3.33
CA HIS A 484 -3.28 -20.15 2.53
C HIS A 484 -2.52 -20.25 1.21
N MET A 485 -2.33 -19.14 0.48
CA MET A 485 -1.56 -19.13 -0.76
C MET A 485 -0.11 -19.56 -0.52
N ALA A 486 0.53 -19.08 0.56
CA ALA A 486 1.89 -19.47 0.92
C ALA A 486 1.98 -20.96 1.29
N ASP A 487 1.05 -21.47 2.11
CA ASP A 487 1.01 -22.89 2.50
C ASP A 487 0.75 -23.82 1.30
N THR A 488 -0.08 -23.39 0.35
CA THR A 488 -0.33 -24.11 -0.91
C THR A 488 0.89 -24.12 -1.82
N LEU A 489 1.61 -22.99 -1.90
CA LEU A 489 2.86 -22.91 -2.66
C LEU A 489 3.94 -23.85 -2.08
N ASP A 490 4.07 -23.90 -0.75
CA ASP A 490 5.02 -24.80 -0.08
C ASP A 490 4.69 -26.28 -0.35
N ALA A 491 3.41 -26.64 -0.24
CA ALA A 491 2.95 -28.00 -0.55
C ALA A 491 3.19 -28.37 -2.02
N LEU A 492 2.97 -27.43 -2.94
CA LEU A 492 3.23 -27.61 -4.37
C LEU A 492 4.72 -27.78 -4.66
N LEU A 493 5.57 -26.95 -4.04
CA LEU A 493 7.02 -27.03 -4.16
C LEU A 493 7.54 -28.39 -3.69
N GLU A 494 7.02 -28.89 -2.57
CA GLU A 494 7.38 -30.19 -2.02
C GLU A 494 6.92 -31.34 -2.92
N HIS A 495 5.66 -31.33 -3.37
CA HIS A 495 5.10 -32.34 -4.28
C HIS A 495 5.89 -32.45 -5.59
N LEU A 496 6.11 -31.31 -6.25
CA LEU A 496 6.89 -31.27 -7.49
C LEU A 496 8.34 -31.69 -7.27
N SER A 497 8.92 -31.39 -6.11
CA SER A 497 10.30 -31.80 -5.80
C SER A 497 10.40 -33.32 -5.63
N ARG A 498 9.44 -33.93 -4.93
CA ARG A 498 9.37 -35.39 -4.75
C ARG A 498 9.21 -36.11 -6.07
N HIS A 499 8.22 -35.70 -6.87
CA HIS A 499 7.91 -36.33 -8.15
C HIS A 499 9.09 -36.28 -9.14
N ARG A 500 9.90 -35.22 -9.08
CA ARG A 500 11.10 -35.06 -9.94
C ARG A 500 12.37 -35.70 -9.39
N GLY A 501 12.40 -36.06 -8.10
CA GLY A 501 13.63 -36.46 -7.41
C GLY A 501 14.69 -35.35 -7.32
N ARG A 502 14.32 -34.09 -7.56
CA ARG A 502 15.21 -32.91 -7.46
C ARG A 502 14.39 -31.66 -7.07
N PRO A 503 15.01 -30.63 -6.47
CA PRO A 503 14.29 -29.42 -6.08
C PRO A 503 13.53 -28.79 -7.25
N ALA A 504 12.22 -28.63 -7.09
CA ALA A 504 11.36 -27.98 -8.06
C ALA A 504 11.58 -26.47 -8.08
N LYS A 505 11.24 -25.86 -9.23
CA LYS A 505 11.23 -24.42 -9.43
C LYS A 505 9.86 -23.97 -9.95
N ILE A 506 9.30 -22.93 -9.33
CA ILE A 506 7.94 -22.44 -9.56
C ILE A 506 7.97 -20.94 -9.84
N VAL A 507 7.28 -20.52 -10.90
CA VAL A 507 6.97 -19.11 -11.16
C VAL A 507 5.58 -18.83 -10.60
N VAL A 508 5.42 -17.74 -9.87
CA VAL A 508 4.16 -17.31 -9.27
C VAL A 508 3.66 -16.05 -9.98
N TRP A 509 2.40 -16.01 -10.43
CA TRP A 509 1.76 -14.80 -10.96
C TRP A 509 0.66 -14.35 -10.02
N ALA A 510 0.81 -13.16 -9.43
CA ALA A 510 -0.23 -12.55 -8.60
C ALA A 510 -0.14 -11.02 -8.67
N HIS A 511 -1.10 -10.33 -8.08
CA HIS A 511 -1.06 -8.86 -7.96
C HIS A 511 0.18 -8.39 -7.16
N ASN A 512 0.71 -7.19 -7.41
CA ASN A 512 1.80 -6.61 -6.60
C ASN A 512 1.44 -6.60 -5.10
N ALA A 513 0.16 -6.43 -4.77
CA ALA A 513 -0.35 -6.44 -3.41
C ALA A 513 -0.09 -7.78 -2.67
N HIS A 514 -0.07 -8.89 -3.40
CA HIS A 514 0.23 -10.21 -2.86
C HIS A 514 1.72 -10.54 -2.98
N VAL A 515 2.36 -10.26 -4.14
CA VAL A 515 3.76 -10.65 -4.35
C VAL A 515 4.78 -9.75 -3.69
N GLY A 516 4.49 -8.46 -3.46
CA GLY A 516 5.42 -7.57 -2.76
C GLY A 516 5.63 -8.02 -1.32
N ASP A 517 6.61 -7.49 -0.61
CA ASP A 517 6.77 -7.75 0.83
C ASP A 517 6.04 -6.69 1.65
N ALA A 518 4.92 -7.08 2.27
CA ALA A 518 4.05 -6.18 3.02
C ALA A 518 4.80 -5.39 4.12
N ARG A 519 5.90 -5.93 4.68
CA ARG A 519 6.73 -5.26 5.73
C ARG A 519 7.38 -3.97 5.24
N ALA A 520 7.47 -3.79 3.92
CA ALA A 520 7.96 -2.57 3.29
C ALA A 520 6.85 -1.58 2.92
N THR A 521 5.61 -1.80 3.39
CA THR A 521 4.42 -1.01 3.07
C THR A 521 3.68 -0.55 4.32
N GLU A 522 2.79 0.44 4.19
CA GLU A 522 1.88 0.84 5.28
C GLU A 522 0.91 -0.26 5.72
N ALA A 523 0.73 -1.32 4.91
CA ALA A 523 -0.14 -2.45 5.24
C ALA A 523 0.37 -3.23 6.46
N ALA A 524 1.69 -3.33 6.63
CA ALA A 524 2.29 -3.96 7.80
C ALA A 524 1.93 -3.25 9.10
N CYS A 525 1.81 -1.91 9.09
CA CYS A 525 1.38 -1.13 10.26
C CYS A 525 -0.08 -1.41 10.67
N ARG A 526 -0.86 -2.08 9.81
CA ARG A 526 -2.22 -2.54 10.11
C ARG A 526 -2.24 -4.02 10.51
N GLY A 527 -1.08 -4.67 10.58
CA GLY A 527 -0.95 -6.10 10.79
C GLY A 527 -1.30 -6.95 9.56
N GLU A 528 -1.35 -6.38 8.34
CA GLU A 528 -1.56 -7.15 7.11
C GLU A 528 -0.25 -7.87 6.70
N ILE A 529 -0.38 -9.14 6.31
CA ILE A 529 0.70 -9.94 5.71
C ILE A 529 0.37 -10.23 4.26
N ASN A 530 1.36 -10.60 3.46
CA ASN A 530 1.11 -11.05 2.08
C ASN A 530 2.03 -12.19 1.65
N LEU A 531 1.68 -12.82 0.53
CA LEU A 531 2.39 -13.97 -0.04
C LEU A 531 3.88 -13.70 -0.22
N GLY A 532 4.26 -12.54 -0.75
CA GLY A 532 5.65 -12.15 -0.97
C GLY A 532 6.48 -12.09 0.31
N GLY A 533 5.97 -11.41 1.34
CA GLY A 533 6.60 -11.35 2.66
C GLY A 533 6.77 -12.74 3.27
N LEU A 534 5.71 -13.57 3.22
CA LEU A 534 5.75 -14.95 3.73
C LEU A 534 6.74 -15.84 2.97
N VAL A 535 6.78 -15.74 1.64
CA VAL A 535 7.73 -16.50 0.82
C VAL A 535 9.16 -16.08 1.13
N ARG A 536 9.42 -14.77 1.26
CA ARG A 536 10.76 -14.27 1.62
C ARG A 536 11.18 -14.70 3.02
N GLU A 537 10.25 -14.76 3.97
CA GLU A 537 10.52 -15.28 5.33
C GLU A 537 10.83 -16.79 5.34
N ARG A 538 10.09 -17.58 4.56
CA ARG A 538 10.22 -19.06 4.56
C ARG A 538 11.39 -19.56 3.70
N HIS A 539 11.69 -18.87 2.60
CA HIS A 539 12.65 -19.32 1.57
C HIS A 539 13.88 -18.42 1.42
N GLY A 540 13.91 -17.24 2.06
CA GLY A 540 15.06 -16.34 2.04
C GLY A 540 15.53 -15.99 0.63
N ASP A 541 16.82 -16.18 0.37
CA ASP A 541 17.45 -15.92 -0.93
C ASP A 541 17.08 -16.93 -2.05
N ASP A 542 16.25 -17.94 -1.76
CA ASP A 542 15.74 -18.89 -2.77
C ASP A 542 14.52 -18.35 -3.55
N CYS A 543 14.11 -17.11 -3.27
CA CYS A 543 13.02 -16.42 -3.98
C CYS A 543 13.47 -15.11 -4.64
N ARG A 544 12.82 -14.74 -5.75
CA ARG A 544 12.96 -13.43 -6.40
C ARG A 544 11.59 -12.83 -6.65
N ILE A 545 11.42 -11.57 -6.31
CA ILE A 545 10.15 -10.86 -6.43
C ILE A 545 10.31 -9.71 -7.41
N VAL A 546 9.52 -9.70 -8.48
CA VAL A 546 9.55 -8.68 -9.53
C VAL A 546 8.20 -7.98 -9.59
N GLY A 547 8.18 -6.69 -9.30
CA GLY A 547 7.00 -5.84 -9.45
C GLY A 547 6.86 -5.32 -10.87
N LEU A 548 5.61 -5.11 -11.33
CA LEU A 548 5.34 -4.41 -12.60
C LEU A 548 4.49 -3.18 -12.32
N THR A 549 4.88 -2.03 -12.89
CA THR A 549 4.23 -0.73 -12.69
C THR A 549 3.97 -0.04 -14.02
N THR A 550 3.08 0.96 -14.00
CA THR A 550 2.74 1.78 -15.17
C THR A 550 2.42 3.20 -14.72
N TYR A 551 2.60 4.21 -15.57
CA TYR A 551 2.24 5.60 -15.26
C TYR A 551 0.80 5.95 -15.71
N THR A 552 0.39 5.53 -16.90
CA THR A 552 -0.95 5.79 -17.44
C THR A 552 -1.37 4.78 -18.53
N GLY A 553 -2.47 5.07 -19.24
CA GLY A 553 -2.99 4.30 -20.35
C GLY A 553 -4.39 3.77 -20.08
N THR A 554 -4.67 2.52 -20.47
CA THR A 554 -5.98 1.89 -20.24
C THR A 554 -5.86 0.59 -19.46
N VAL A 555 -6.92 0.25 -18.72
CA VAL A 555 -7.02 -0.95 -17.87
C VAL A 555 -8.40 -1.57 -18.03
N THR A 556 -8.47 -2.90 -18.08
CA THR A 556 -9.74 -3.62 -17.97
C THR A 556 -10.14 -3.74 -16.51
N ALA A 557 -11.22 -3.06 -16.12
CA ALA A 557 -11.72 -3.04 -14.76
C ALA A 557 -13.24 -2.84 -14.74
N ALA A 558 -13.87 -3.03 -13.59
CA ALA A 558 -15.29 -2.72 -13.39
C ALA A 558 -15.49 -1.46 -12.52
N ASP A 559 -16.63 -0.80 -12.65
CA ASP A 559 -17.05 0.32 -11.79
C ASP A 559 -17.39 -0.12 -10.35
N HIS A 560 -17.92 -1.32 -10.23
CA HIS A 560 -18.35 -1.92 -8.98
C HIS A 560 -18.10 -3.42 -9.02
N TRP A 561 -18.10 -4.03 -7.85
CA TRP A 561 -17.94 -5.46 -7.69
C TRP A 561 -19.07 -6.22 -8.41
N GLU A 562 -18.72 -7.30 -9.12
CA GLU A 562 -19.59 -8.01 -10.09
C GLU A 562 -20.06 -7.21 -11.31
N GLY A 563 -19.54 -5.99 -11.50
CA GLY A 563 -19.78 -5.24 -12.73
C GLY A 563 -19.16 -5.92 -13.96
N PRO A 564 -19.65 -5.58 -15.17
CA PRO A 564 -19.06 -6.06 -16.41
C PRO A 564 -17.62 -5.53 -16.58
N ALA A 565 -16.85 -6.22 -17.42
CA ALA A 565 -15.53 -5.74 -17.82
C ALA A 565 -15.67 -4.47 -18.67
N GLU A 566 -14.96 -3.42 -18.31
CA GLU A 566 -14.95 -2.15 -19.04
C GLU A 566 -13.51 -1.74 -19.34
N ARG A 567 -13.28 -1.15 -20.52
CA ARG A 567 -11.99 -0.56 -20.87
C ARG A 567 -11.95 0.85 -20.30
N LYS A 568 -11.21 1.04 -19.21
CA LYS A 568 -11.16 2.28 -18.43
C LYS A 568 -9.87 3.05 -18.65
N TRP A 569 -9.92 4.37 -18.54
CA TRP A 569 -8.74 5.22 -18.58
C TRP A 569 -8.06 5.26 -17.21
N LEU A 570 -6.80 4.84 -17.17
CA LEU A 570 -5.98 4.93 -15.97
C LEU A 570 -5.41 6.35 -15.88
N ARG A 571 -5.80 7.10 -14.85
CA ARG A 571 -5.33 8.49 -14.67
C ARG A 571 -3.79 8.53 -14.62
N PRO A 572 -3.17 9.63 -15.06
CA PRO A 572 -1.75 9.86 -14.79
C PRO A 572 -1.46 9.66 -13.31
N ALA A 573 -0.33 9.02 -13.00
CA ALA A 573 -0.01 8.71 -11.62
C ALA A 573 0.12 9.98 -10.77
N LEU A 574 -0.23 9.85 -9.49
CA LEU A 574 -0.21 10.97 -8.55
C LEU A 574 1.21 11.46 -8.28
N SER A 575 1.31 12.72 -7.87
CA SER A 575 2.60 13.27 -7.48
C SER A 575 3.20 12.61 -6.25
N ASP A 576 4.53 12.54 -6.20
CA ASP A 576 5.33 11.80 -5.20
C ASP A 576 5.10 10.27 -5.23
N SER A 577 4.57 9.76 -6.34
CA SER A 577 4.45 8.31 -6.56
C SER A 577 5.69 7.71 -7.20
N VAL A 578 5.85 6.40 -7.02
CA VAL A 578 6.87 5.59 -7.70
C VAL A 578 6.68 5.69 -9.22
N GLU A 579 5.42 5.65 -9.66
CA GLU A 579 5.06 5.72 -11.07
C GLU A 579 5.37 7.09 -11.67
N GLU A 580 5.16 8.21 -10.95
CA GLU A 580 5.58 9.55 -11.41
C GLU A 580 7.10 9.65 -11.52
N LEU A 581 7.84 9.17 -10.51
CA LEU A 581 9.30 9.17 -10.55
C LEU A 581 9.82 8.39 -11.78
N PHE A 582 9.22 7.25 -12.09
CA PHE A 582 9.58 6.45 -13.25
C PHE A 582 9.17 7.09 -14.57
N HIS A 583 8.04 7.79 -14.63
CA HIS A 583 7.66 8.60 -15.79
C HIS A 583 8.70 9.71 -16.08
N GLU A 584 9.16 10.40 -15.04
CA GLU A 584 10.16 11.47 -15.17
C GLU A 584 11.54 10.98 -15.64
N VAL A 585 11.84 9.67 -15.48
CA VAL A 585 13.02 9.03 -16.10
C VAL A 585 13.00 9.21 -17.61
N GLY A 586 11.84 9.35 -18.25
CA GLY A 586 11.70 9.67 -19.67
C GLY A 586 12.05 8.51 -20.61
N GLU A 587 12.19 7.31 -20.06
CA GLU A 587 12.33 6.07 -20.81
C GLU A 587 10.95 5.40 -20.89
N LYS A 588 10.56 4.92 -22.08
CA LYS A 588 9.22 4.32 -22.30
C LYS A 588 9.00 3.05 -21.48
N GLU A 589 10.06 2.28 -21.31
CA GLU A 589 10.04 1.05 -20.55
C GLU A 589 11.45 0.70 -20.06
N PHE A 590 11.55 0.21 -18.83
CA PHE A 590 12.81 -0.21 -18.24
C PHE A 590 12.60 -1.13 -17.03
N LEU A 591 13.68 -1.78 -16.62
CA LEU A 591 13.80 -2.52 -15.37
C LEU A 591 14.84 -1.83 -14.48
N THR A 592 14.56 -1.73 -13.18
CA THR A 592 15.57 -1.47 -12.17
C THR A 592 15.71 -2.66 -11.23
N SER A 593 16.95 -3.08 -10.97
CA SER A 593 17.29 -4.21 -10.09
C SER A 593 17.96 -3.68 -8.84
N PHE A 594 17.30 -3.77 -7.69
CA PHE A 594 17.81 -3.24 -6.41
C PHE A 594 19.03 -4.00 -5.87
N ARG A 595 19.35 -5.14 -6.48
CA ARG A 595 20.57 -5.91 -6.17
C ARG A 595 21.81 -5.29 -6.80
N THR A 596 21.66 -4.64 -7.96
CA THR A 596 22.76 -4.14 -8.80
C THR A 596 22.72 -2.62 -8.99
N ALA A 597 21.65 -1.96 -8.55
CA ALA A 597 21.40 -0.52 -8.67
C ALA A 597 21.38 0.15 -7.28
N PRO A 598 22.54 0.39 -6.63
CA PRO A 598 22.59 0.91 -5.27
C PRO A 598 22.00 2.33 -5.15
N ARG A 599 22.17 3.19 -6.16
CA ARG A 599 21.62 4.56 -6.11
C ARG A 599 20.10 4.54 -6.19
N THR A 600 19.56 3.71 -7.08
CA THR A 600 18.12 3.50 -7.23
C THR A 600 17.54 2.86 -5.98
N ARG A 601 18.27 1.92 -5.37
CA ARG A 601 17.89 1.30 -4.09
C ARG A 601 17.77 2.31 -2.96
N ASP A 602 18.69 3.27 -2.86
CA ASP A 602 18.63 4.32 -1.83
C ASP A 602 17.43 5.25 -2.05
N VAL A 603 17.18 5.65 -3.30
CA VAL A 603 16.02 6.48 -3.68
C VAL A 603 14.70 5.77 -3.36
N LEU A 604 14.56 4.51 -3.80
CA LEU A 604 13.35 3.70 -3.62
C LEU A 604 13.31 2.91 -2.30
N GLY A 605 14.28 3.17 -1.41
CA GLY A 605 14.24 2.77 -0.01
C GLY A 605 13.45 3.75 0.87
N SER A 606 13.17 4.95 0.35
CA SER A 606 12.30 5.94 0.99
C SER A 606 10.83 5.67 0.68
N ALA A 607 9.93 6.00 1.61
CA ALA A 607 8.50 5.77 1.43
C ALA A 607 7.91 6.74 0.39
N ARG A 608 7.29 6.19 -0.65
CA ARG A 608 6.61 6.91 -1.74
C ARG A 608 5.19 6.37 -1.91
N LEU A 609 4.33 7.11 -2.60
CA LEU A 609 3.03 6.58 -3.01
C LEU A 609 3.26 5.47 -4.06
N GLU A 610 2.56 4.36 -3.94
CA GLU A 610 2.56 3.29 -4.94
C GLU A 610 1.14 2.96 -5.35
N ARG A 611 0.93 2.79 -6.66
CA ARG A 611 -0.40 2.53 -7.22
C ARG A 611 -0.67 1.03 -7.33
N MET A 612 -1.87 0.63 -6.93
CA MET A 612 -2.39 -0.73 -7.03
C MET A 612 -3.87 -0.75 -7.37
N VAL A 613 -4.16 -1.20 -8.59
CA VAL A 613 -5.52 -1.23 -9.17
C VAL A 613 -6.02 -2.67 -9.23
N GLY A 614 -6.93 -3.03 -8.33
CA GLY A 614 -7.57 -4.35 -8.35
C GLY A 614 -8.59 -4.52 -9.48
N ALA A 615 -9.55 -5.43 -9.29
CA ALA A 615 -10.61 -5.70 -10.27
C ALA A 615 -11.60 -4.54 -10.46
N VAL A 616 -11.77 -3.71 -9.42
CA VAL A 616 -12.59 -2.50 -9.45
C VAL A 616 -11.65 -1.30 -9.56
N TYR A 617 -11.98 -0.37 -10.47
CA TYR A 617 -11.23 0.88 -10.62
C TYR A 617 -12.18 2.07 -10.66
N ARG A 618 -11.99 3.00 -9.72
CA ARG A 618 -12.80 4.22 -9.60
C ARG A 618 -11.89 5.46 -9.64
N PRO A 619 -11.78 6.15 -10.80
CA PRO A 619 -10.91 7.32 -10.96
C PRO A 619 -11.13 8.41 -9.89
N ARG A 620 -12.39 8.64 -9.51
CA ARG A 620 -12.77 9.69 -8.54
C ARG A 620 -12.25 9.45 -7.12
N THR A 621 -11.99 8.20 -6.74
CA THR A 621 -11.53 7.84 -5.39
C THR A 621 -10.11 7.28 -5.38
N GLU A 622 -9.39 7.39 -6.49
CA GLU A 622 -8.14 6.66 -6.73
C GLU A 622 -7.08 6.85 -5.64
N ARG A 623 -6.87 8.09 -5.17
CA ARG A 623 -5.94 8.37 -4.06
C ARG A 623 -6.27 7.60 -2.77
N ARG A 624 -7.56 7.36 -2.50
CA ARG A 624 -8.04 6.69 -1.28
C ARG A 624 -8.09 5.16 -1.46
N SER A 625 -8.48 4.68 -2.64
CA SER A 625 -8.74 3.25 -2.88
C SER A 625 -7.57 2.49 -3.51
N HIS A 626 -6.67 3.17 -4.23
CA HIS A 626 -5.66 2.51 -5.09
C HIS A 626 -4.23 2.98 -4.82
N TYR A 627 -4.02 3.79 -3.78
CA TYR A 627 -2.69 4.27 -3.40
C TYR A 627 -2.42 4.00 -1.92
N PHE A 628 -1.18 3.66 -1.63
CA PHE A 628 -0.67 3.47 -0.28
C PHE A 628 0.82 3.85 -0.24
N ARG A 629 1.38 4.08 0.95
CA ARG A 629 2.83 4.35 1.09
C ARG A 629 3.62 3.06 1.13
N ALA A 630 4.69 3.02 0.33
CA ALA A 630 5.52 1.85 0.18
C ALA A 630 6.99 2.20 -0.08
N ARG A 631 7.88 1.26 0.24
CA ARG A 631 9.32 1.32 -0.06
C ARG A 631 9.64 0.24 -1.10
N PRO A 632 9.59 0.53 -2.41
CA PRO A 632 9.71 -0.50 -3.45
C PRO A 632 10.98 -1.36 -3.34
N ALA A 633 12.11 -0.78 -2.93
CA ALA A 633 13.36 -1.51 -2.73
C ALA A 633 13.32 -2.53 -1.57
N GLY A 634 12.36 -2.39 -0.66
CA GLY A 634 12.07 -3.38 0.38
C GLY A 634 11.00 -4.39 -0.06
N GLN A 635 10.13 -4.02 -1.00
CA GLN A 635 9.08 -4.91 -1.49
C GLN A 635 9.60 -5.91 -2.52
N PHE A 636 10.37 -5.44 -3.50
CA PHE A 636 10.78 -6.20 -4.67
C PHE A 636 12.30 -6.34 -4.75
N ASP A 637 12.76 -7.34 -5.48
CA ASP A 637 14.17 -7.45 -5.92
C ASP A 637 14.43 -6.62 -7.18
N ALA A 638 13.41 -6.47 -8.03
CA ALA A 638 13.41 -5.61 -9.20
C ALA A 638 12.01 -5.08 -9.52
N VAL A 639 11.94 -3.96 -10.23
CA VAL A 639 10.69 -3.42 -10.77
C VAL A 639 10.84 -3.19 -12.25
N VAL A 640 9.87 -3.67 -13.03
CA VAL A 640 9.66 -3.30 -14.43
C VAL A 640 8.65 -2.16 -14.48
N HIS A 641 8.97 -1.13 -15.24
CA HIS A 641 8.07 -0.03 -15.53
C HIS A 641 7.79 0.03 -17.03
N VAL A 642 6.51 0.18 -17.38
CA VAL A 642 6.07 0.48 -18.74
C VAL A 642 5.19 1.72 -18.65
N ASP A 643 5.64 2.83 -19.24
CA ASP A 643 5.11 4.17 -18.98
C ASP A 643 3.61 4.29 -19.37
N GLU A 644 3.27 3.84 -20.57
CA GLU A 644 1.91 3.81 -21.09
C GLU A 644 1.50 2.38 -21.44
N THR A 645 0.35 1.94 -20.93
CA THR A 645 -0.12 0.55 -21.05
C THR A 645 -1.54 0.45 -21.60
N ARG A 646 -1.95 -0.73 -22.04
CA ARG A 646 -3.31 -0.95 -22.56
C ARG A 646 -4.10 -1.98 -21.77
N ALA A 647 -5.42 -1.85 -21.85
CA ALA A 647 -6.37 -2.77 -21.25
C ALA A 647 -6.20 -4.19 -21.84
N VAL A 648 -6.17 -5.21 -20.99
CA VAL A 648 -6.12 -6.61 -21.41
C VAL A 648 -7.46 -7.04 -21.99
N GLU A 649 -7.43 -7.65 -23.16
CA GLU A 649 -8.64 -8.07 -23.88
C GLU A 649 -9.28 -9.31 -23.25
N PRO A 650 -10.50 -9.22 -22.71
CA PRO A 650 -11.22 -10.38 -22.17
C PRO A 650 -11.59 -11.35 -23.30
N LEU A 651 -11.77 -12.64 -22.98
CA LEU A 651 -12.32 -13.59 -23.96
C LEU A 651 -13.84 -13.45 -24.15
N ASP A 652 -14.51 -12.89 -23.15
CA ASP A 652 -15.96 -12.67 -23.16
C ASP A 652 -16.19 -11.18 -23.52
N ASP A 653 -16.38 -10.90 -24.82
CA ASP A 653 -16.62 -9.54 -25.33
C ASP A 653 -17.97 -9.01 -24.81
N THR A 654 -17.94 -7.83 -24.20
CA THR A 654 -19.17 -7.08 -23.86
C THR A 654 -19.18 -5.77 -24.65
N ASP A 655 -20.36 -5.34 -25.11
CA ASP A 655 -20.52 -4.07 -25.84
C ASP A 655 -19.90 -2.88 -25.09
N ARG A 656 -19.90 -2.91 -23.75
CA ARG A 656 -19.28 -1.91 -22.89
C ARG A 656 -17.76 -1.88 -22.97
N TRP A 657 -17.11 -3.03 -23.06
CA TRP A 657 -15.65 -3.09 -23.20
C TRP A 657 -15.20 -2.56 -24.57
N VAL A 658 -15.94 -2.89 -25.62
CA VAL A 658 -15.68 -2.42 -27.00
C VAL A 658 -15.87 -0.91 -27.11
N GLN A 659 -16.96 -0.37 -26.54
CA GLN A 659 -17.21 1.07 -26.46
C GLN A 659 -16.10 1.76 -25.66
N GLY A 660 -15.75 1.23 -24.49
CA GLY A 660 -14.77 1.79 -23.56
C GLY A 660 -15.21 3.13 -22.96
N GLU A 661 -14.47 3.58 -21.95
CA GLU A 661 -14.67 4.88 -21.32
C GLU A 661 -14.14 5.99 -22.27
N LEU A 662 -14.97 6.99 -22.57
CA LEU A 662 -14.52 8.17 -23.33
C LEU A 662 -13.51 8.95 -22.46
N PRO A 663 -12.41 9.47 -23.02
CA PRO A 663 -11.47 10.29 -22.26
C PRO A 663 -12.18 11.49 -21.61
N GLU A 664 -11.88 11.82 -20.35
CA GLU A 664 -12.44 13.01 -19.65
C GLU A 664 -12.18 14.34 -20.41
N THR A 665 -11.25 14.35 -21.37
CA THR A 665 -10.91 15.48 -22.25
C THR A 665 -11.80 15.61 -23.48
N TYR A 666 -12.78 14.71 -23.69
CA TYR A 666 -13.72 14.84 -24.79
C TYR A 666 -14.76 15.92 -24.46
N PRO A 667 -14.94 16.97 -25.30
CA PRO A 667 -15.94 17.99 -25.04
C PRO A 667 -17.33 17.34 -25.12
N ALA A 668 -17.95 17.11 -23.96
CA ALA A 668 -19.35 16.77 -23.86
C ALA A 668 -20.17 18.04 -24.16
N GLY A 669 -20.44 18.28 -25.44
CA GLY A 669 -21.28 19.39 -25.87
C GLY A 669 -21.53 19.39 -27.36
N VAL A 670 -22.67 18.81 -27.76
CA VAL A 670 -23.71 19.51 -28.52
C VAL A 670 -25.07 19.13 -27.97
#